data_AF-A0AB36E1H9-F1
#
_entry.id   AF-A0AB36E1H9-F1
#
_cell.length_a   1.000
_cell.length_b   1.000
_cell.length_c   1.000
_cell.angle_alpha   90.00
_cell.angle_beta   90.00
_cell.angle_gamma   90.00
#
_symmetry.space_group_name_H-M   'P 1'
#
loop_
_entity.id
_entity.type
_entity.pdbx_description
1 polymer ?
#
loop_
_entity_poly.entity_id
_entity_poly.type
_entity_poly.pdbx_seq_one_letter_code
_entity_poly.pdbx_strand_id
1 'polypeptide(L)'
;KNTRKEDDFYAEKKSGLMSGGSLAFTIGSRKQATDTANQQTYYQGSQIGALQGDIYLAANDSYRQQGSRITAGEGDITILAKKVDITATEDKFIHDYQHTFKQSGLTFGINLPIVQAAQQIQQTAKSVAQVGDAKDNRINALAAINAAFDLANTADMVGNVASEIANQGVQGLTQNIGISVGYGKQKNEQTIHTETTTANRSKVNAAGKVNVLTTKDSSYIQVKGSDIAGQQGTSLLTQGNLDITAQQQTHSEQSQNKSSGWNAGVAVNYNSAGSVSLGITAGGNAGKGYSNGEETTWINSHIGDKQSQTTLISGEDLTIKGGQVVGDSVKVQANNLNITSLQDTATYQGKQKQTSAQMTVGYGASLSGNYNQSKINADYASVNQQSGILAGDEGFNVDINNHTDLKGGVITATTAAELQGKNQFATGTIQATDLQNYSEHQGSAFAIGGSVAMNFATPLADKGQAQSDKQATNKKGEPLFIDKSGKETTASHTAAGEANQVKLATGRDSFTSKTTVGLGKDKEQQSSTIIAGVGTANMIIRDPEAQLNKTGLSVNDTITKVQTTLTTDEVEKNSSKLTNHFDQEKVLKELNVQVKVTQDFRKNAFSTIDNYVLQKQAELRKQIKAAKTEEEKTVLYQQIYKLQYQKRLLETVVGIVAGSPDLAITQGTLQLAATKMREESLANSRKFKGIIDAKTGEVLRNDSYDSGYFDGVKLGGVRIDLNIICNSGMGTCTHNSDGSVTFKGEYGYSLFDAIDPSYNENAKDLYGETGGFQPIQGEWNLHLTRIPYAINSFSDMLVESYAGTHDLLGGQIWGWYNNQGNTAEKNSIQSKASQVTTITAIPVATPFAMADLISADIIELLSQLGEH
;
A
#
# COMPACT_ATOMS: atom_id res chain seq x y z
N LYS A 1 -45.63 -1.10 11.84
CA LYS A 1 -44.31 -0.44 11.86
C LYS A 1 -43.81 -0.47 13.29
N ASN A 2 -42.66 -1.07 13.52
CA ASN A 2 -42.03 -1.17 14.83
C ASN A 2 -40.73 -0.38 14.80
N THR A 3 -40.43 0.32 15.90
CA THR A 3 -39.15 1.00 16.08
C THR A 3 -38.54 0.52 17.38
N ARG A 4 -37.33 -0.03 17.30
CA ARG A 4 -36.50 -0.40 18.43
C ARG A 4 -35.32 0.57 18.48
N LYS A 5 -35.06 1.10 19.68
CA LYS A 5 -33.84 1.85 19.99
C LYS A 5 -33.15 1.13 21.13
N GLU A 6 -31.84 0.99 21.02
CA GLU A 6 -31.00 0.34 22.01
C GLU A 6 -29.72 1.16 22.11
N ASP A 7 -29.50 1.72 23.29
CA ASP A 7 -28.32 2.52 23.60
C ASP A 7 -27.53 1.76 24.67
N ASP A 8 -26.37 1.26 24.28
CA ASP A 8 -25.47 0.50 25.14
C ASP A 8 -24.21 1.33 25.41
N PHE A 9 -24.05 1.72 26.66
CA PHE A 9 -22.83 2.36 27.14
C PHE A 9 -22.05 1.41 28.04
N TYR A 10 -20.88 0.98 27.57
CA TYR A 10 -19.93 0.23 28.38
C TYR A 10 -18.70 1.10 28.66
N ALA A 11 -18.39 1.31 29.93
CA ALA A 11 -17.13 1.94 30.32
C ALA A 11 -16.45 1.14 31.40
N GLU A 12 -15.19 0.79 31.15
CA GLU A 12 -14.36 0.07 32.09
C GLU A 12 -13.11 0.90 32.38
N LYS A 13 -12.88 1.15 33.66
CA LYS A 13 -11.68 1.78 34.15
C LYS A 13 -10.93 0.77 35.01
N LYS A 14 -9.79 0.29 34.52
CA LYS A 14 -8.83 -0.47 35.33
C LYS A 14 -7.76 0.47 35.84
N SER A 15 -7.33 0.25 37.07
CA SER A 15 -6.23 0.99 37.68
C SER A 15 -5.40 0.03 38.52
N GLY A 16 -4.09 0.23 38.56
CA GLY A 16 -3.15 -0.70 39.19
C GLY A 16 -2.35 -1.50 38.16
N LEU A 17 -1.93 -2.72 38.53
CA LEU A 17 -1.17 -3.62 37.67
C LEU A 17 -2.09 -4.28 36.63
N MET A 18 -1.82 -4.06 35.36
CA MET A 18 -2.60 -4.58 34.23
C MET A 18 -1.70 -5.42 33.31
N SER A 19 -2.14 -6.61 32.91
CA SER A 19 -1.44 -7.40 31.89
C SER A 19 -1.65 -6.77 30.49
N GLY A 20 -0.57 -6.70 29.72
CA GLY A 20 -0.51 -6.23 28.33
C GLY A 20 -0.24 -7.35 27.31
N GLY A 21 -0.32 -8.62 27.70
CA GLY A 21 0.03 -9.78 26.86
C GLY A 21 1.06 -10.71 27.51
N SER A 22 1.61 -11.67 26.75
CA SER A 22 2.33 -12.84 27.27
C SER A 22 3.52 -12.54 28.20
N LEU A 23 4.14 -11.35 28.13
CA LEU A 23 5.25 -10.94 29.01
C LEU A 23 5.29 -9.42 29.33
N ALA A 24 4.20 -8.68 29.14
CA ALA A 24 4.13 -7.22 29.38
C ALA A 24 3.12 -6.86 30.48
N PHE A 25 3.46 -5.93 31.39
CA PHE A 25 2.55 -5.39 32.40
C PHE A 25 2.64 -3.85 32.47
N THR A 26 1.49 -3.18 32.59
CA THR A 26 1.37 -1.74 32.80
C THR A 26 0.84 -1.46 34.19
N ILE A 27 1.57 -0.68 34.98
CA ILE A 27 1.09 -0.09 36.23
C ILE A 27 0.57 1.31 35.92
N GLY A 28 -0.75 1.50 35.97
CA GLY A 28 -1.35 2.79 35.66
C GLY A 28 -2.86 2.73 35.61
N SER A 29 -3.48 3.60 34.82
CA SER A 29 -4.91 3.59 34.56
C SER A 29 -5.20 3.38 33.08
N ARG A 30 -6.14 2.49 32.79
CA ARG A 30 -6.70 2.26 31.46
C ARG A 30 -8.19 2.49 31.53
N LYS A 31 -8.69 3.39 30.69
CA LYS A 31 -10.12 3.61 30.48
C LYS A 31 -10.45 3.22 29.05
N GLN A 32 -11.35 2.27 28.90
CA GLN A 32 -12.01 1.97 27.63
C GLN A 32 -13.48 2.30 27.78
N ALA A 33 -14.04 2.98 26.78
CA ALA A 33 -15.45 3.27 26.70
C ALA A 33 -15.92 2.94 25.30
N THR A 34 -17.01 2.19 25.21
CA THR A 34 -17.74 1.89 23.99
C THR A 34 -19.15 2.44 24.19
N ASP A 35 -19.56 3.28 23.27
CA ASP A 35 -20.93 3.80 23.16
C ASP A 35 -21.49 3.25 21.85
N THR A 36 -22.65 2.60 21.91
CA THR A 36 -23.30 2.01 20.75
C THR A 36 -24.77 2.39 20.80
N ALA A 37 -25.23 3.09 19.76
CA ALA A 37 -26.64 3.41 19.60
C ALA A 37 -27.14 2.72 18.33
N ASN A 38 -28.11 1.83 18.51
CA ASN A 38 -28.78 1.11 17.43
C ASN A 38 -30.22 1.61 17.34
N GLN A 39 -30.60 2.09 16.17
CA GLN A 39 -31.99 2.41 15.86
C GLN A 39 -32.45 1.58 14.67
N GLN A 40 -33.35 0.64 14.94
CA GLN A 40 -33.98 -0.19 13.92
C GLN A 40 -35.45 0.18 13.77
N THR A 41 -35.87 0.52 12.56
CA THR A 41 -37.28 0.67 12.19
C THR A 41 -37.60 -0.41 11.17
N TYR A 42 -38.49 -1.33 11.53
CA TYR A 42 -38.85 -2.44 10.67
C TYR A 42 -40.37 -2.59 10.54
N TYR A 43 -40.80 -3.17 9.43
CA TYR A 43 -42.21 -3.42 9.13
C TYR A 43 -42.51 -4.90 9.30
N GLN A 44 -43.41 -5.21 10.24
CA GLN A 44 -43.96 -6.56 10.37
C GLN A 44 -45.14 -6.71 9.41
N GLY A 45 -44.97 -7.57 8.42
CA GLY A 45 -45.99 -7.86 7.42
C GLY A 45 -47.22 -8.56 7.99
N SER A 46 -48.38 -8.31 7.37
CA SER A 46 -49.58 -9.13 7.60
C SER A 46 -49.58 -10.34 6.66
N GLN A 47 -50.22 -11.43 7.08
CA GLN A 47 -50.41 -12.61 6.23
C GLN A 47 -51.90 -12.94 6.08
N ILE A 48 -52.36 -13.08 4.84
CA ILE A 48 -53.65 -13.67 4.49
C ILE A 48 -53.36 -15.00 3.82
N GLY A 49 -53.99 -16.10 4.25
CA GLY A 49 -53.69 -17.41 3.70
C GLY A 49 -54.87 -18.36 3.70
N ALA A 50 -54.96 -19.14 2.63
CA ALA A 50 -55.89 -20.26 2.48
C ALA A 50 -55.07 -21.52 2.22
N LEU A 51 -55.21 -22.56 3.06
CA LEU A 51 -54.61 -23.86 2.79
C LEU A 51 -55.36 -24.58 1.66
N GLN A 52 -56.68 -24.43 1.66
CA GLN A 52 -57.62 -24.99 0.68
C GLN A 52 -58.61 -23.88 0.29
N GLY A 53 -58.92 -23.77 -1.00
CA GLY A 53 -59.85 -22.78 -1.56
C GLY A 53 -59.24 -21.41 -1.88
N ASP A 54 -60.09 -20.52 -2.37
CA ASP A 54 -59.70 -19.26 -3.00
C ASP A 54 -59.67 -18.08 -2.03
N ILE A 55 -58.90 -17.04 -2.38
CA ILE A 55 -58.86 -15.76 -1.67
C ILE A 55 -59.40 -14.66 -2.60
N TYR A 56 -60.48 -14.01 -2.18
CA TYR A 56 -61.09 -12.89 -2.91
C TYR A 56 -61.00 -11.59 -2.10
N LEU A 57 -60.32 -10.59 -2.64
CA LEU A 57 -60.11 -9.29 -2.02
C LEU A 57 -60.67 -8.19 -2.92
N ALA A 58 -61.72 -7.51 -2.46
CA ALA A 58 -62.35 -6.42 -3.20
C ALA A 58 -62.32 -5.11 -2.40
N ALA A 59 -61.90 -4.03 -3.04
CA ALA A 59 -61.91 -2.68 -2.49
C ALA A 59 -62.60 -1.72 -3.46
N ASN A 60 -63.53 -0.89 -2.97
CA ASN A 60 -64.26 0.05 -3.85
C ASN A 60 -63.40 1.17 -4.43
N ASP A 61 -62.23 1.46 -3.85
CA ASP A 61 -61.37 2.56 -4.27
C ASP A 61 -59.90 2.12 -4.42
N SER A 62 -59.16 2.00 -3.32
CA SER A 62 -57.75 1.60 -3.34
C SER A 62 -57.51 0.33 -2.53
N TYR A 63 -56.80 -0.62 -3.12
CA TYR A 63 -56.16 -1.73 -2.42
C TYR A 63 -54.67 -1.43 -2.24
N ARG A 64 -54.15 -1.55 -1.02
CA ARG A 64 -52.73 -1.31 -0.72
C ARG A 64 -52.15 -2.43 0.16
N GLN A 65 -51.14 -3.11 -0.36
CA GLN A 65 -50.36 -4.15 0.30
C GLN A 65 -48.91 -3.69 0.43
N GLN A 66 -48.36 -3.80 1.63
CA GLN A 66 -47.01 -3.32 1.95
C GLN A 66 -46.27 -4.34 2.80
N GLY A 67 -45.13 -4.87 2.31
CA GLY A 67 -44.30 -5.86 3.00
C GLY A 67 -45.09 -7.05 3.55
N SER A 68 -46.21 -7.40 2.90
CA SER A 68 -47.22 -8.35 3.39
C SER A 68 -47.38 -9.50 2.42
N ARG A 69 -47.93 -10.62 2.88
CA ARG A 69 -48.05 -11.85 2.09
C ARG A 69 -49.49 -12.32 1.96
N ILE A 70 -49.87 -12.71 0.75
CA ILE A 70 -51.11 -13.44 0.45
C ILE A 70 -50.73 -14.78 -0.17
N THR A 71 -51.22 -15.89 0.38
CA THR A 71 -50.90 -17.23 -0.11
C THR A 71 -52.14 -18.12 -0.22
N ALA A 72 -52.42 -18.64 -1.41
CA ALA A 72 -53.42 -19.70 -1.62
C ALA A 72 -52.70 -21.02 -1.96
N GLY A 73 -52.80 -22.00 -1.06
CA GLY A 73 -52.07 -23.27 -1.14
C GLY A 73 -52.59 -24.25 -2.19
N GLU A 74 -53.89 -24.22 -2.50
CA GLU A 74 -54.53 -25.10 -3.50
C GLU A 74 -55.55 -24.35 -4.40
N GLY A 75 -55.71 -23.04 -4.22
CA GLY A 75 -56.75 -22.24 -4.89
C GLY A 75 -56.23 -20.96 -5.55
N ASP A 76 -57.17 -20.13 -6.00
CA ASP A 76 -56.91 -18.90 -6.73
C ASP A 76 -56.85 -17.67 -5.79
N ILE A 77 -56.18 -16.61 -6.25
CA ILE A 77 -56.23 -15.28 -5.62
C ILE A 77 -56.82 -14.29 -6.62
N THR A 78 -57.82 -13.52 -6.19
CA THR A 78 -58.35 -12.39 -6.97
C THR A 78 -58.34 -11.11 -6.14
N ILE A 79 -57.71 -10.06 -6.69
CA ILE A 79 -57.66 -8.70 -6.13
C ILE A 79 -58.40 -7.77 -7.09
N LEU A 80 -59.42 -7.07 -6.59
CA LEU A 80 -60.25 -6.14 -7.37
C LEU A 80 -60.30 -4.76 -6.71
N ALA A 81 -59.85 -3.72 -7.39
CA ALA A 81 -59.94 -2.33 -6.90
C ALA A 81 -60.11 -1.30 -8.02
N LYS A 82 -60.08 0.01 -7.75
CA LYS A 82 -59.78 1.00 -8.80
C LYS A 82 -58.28 1.25 -8.88
N LYS A 83 -57.60 1.28 -7.74
CA LYS A 83 -56.15 1.48 -7.62
C LYS A 83 -55.57 0.33 -6.83
N VAL A 84 -54.48 -0.27 -7.31
CA VAL A 84 -53.82 -1.39 -6.64
C VAL A 84 -52.36 -1.03 -6.43
N ASP A 85 -51.92 -0.98 -5.17
CA ASP A 85 -50.53 -0.80 -4.78
C ASP A 85 -50.04 -2.06 -4.05
N ILE A 86 -49.09 -2.79 -4.63
CA ILE A 86 -48.42 -3.94 -4.02
C ILE A 86 -46.94 -3.62 -3.92
N THR A 87 -46.50 -3.12 -2.77
CA THR A 87 -45.16 -2.54 -2.62
C THR A 87 -44.35 -3.22 -1.53
N ALA A 88 -43.03 -3.22 -1.67
CA ALA A 88 -42.12 -3.52 -0.60
C ALA A 88 -42.24 -2.46 0.51
N THR A 89 -41.87 -2.83 1.73
CA THR A 89 -41.60 -1.88 2.81
C THR A 89 -40.11 -1.65 2.96
N GLU A 90 -39.73 -0.47 3.42
CA GLU A 90 -38.34 -0.11 3.69
C GLU A 90 -38.06 -0.21 5.19
N ASP A 91 -37.23 -1.16 5.58
CA ASP A 91 -36.68 -1.24 6.91
C ASP A 91 -35.43 -0.37 6.98
N LYS A 92 -35.29 0.40 8.05
CA LYS A 92 -34.16 1.29 8.29
C LYS A 92 -33.38 0.85 9.51
N PHE A 93 -32.08 0.68 9.37
CA PHE A 93 -31.15 0.39 10.45
C PHE A 93 -30.09 1.48 10.51
N ILE A 94 -29.97 2.13 11.67
CA ILE A 94 -28.93 3.10 11.96
C ILE A 94 -28.08 2.52 13.07
N HIS A 95 -26.77 2.51 12.87
CA HIS A 95 -25.77 2.06 13.82
C HIS A 95 -24.74 3.17 14.03
N ASP A 96 -24.72 3.70 15.25
CA ASP A 96 -23.69 4.60 15.73
C ASP A 96 -22.78 3.83 16.68
N TYR A 97 -21.49 3.81 16.38
CA TYR A 97 -20.48 3.18 17.21
C TYR A 97 -19.37 4.16 17.51
N GLN A 98 -19.10 4.37 18.80
CA GLN A 98 -17.97 5.17 19.26
C GLN A 98 -17.14 4.37 20.25
N HIS A 99 -15.90 4.08 19.87
CA HIS A 99 -14.92 3.46 20.76
C HIS A 99 -13.84 4.46 21.15
N THR A 100 -13.63 4.61 22.46
CA THR A 100 -12.58 5.44 23.02
C THR A 100 -11.69 4.62 23.92
N PHE A 101 -10.41 4.54 23.57
CA PHE A 101 -9.37 3.92 24.38
C PHE A 101 -8.44 5.01 24.92
N LYS A 102 -8.25 5.05 26.25
CA LYS A 102 -7.31 5.93 26.93
C LYS A 102 -6.46 5.10 27.88
N GLN A 103 -5.15 5.09 27.70
CA GLN A 103 -4.22 4.42 28.61
C GLN A 103 -3.20 5.43 29.13
N SER A 104 -2.90 5.37 30.41
CA SER A 104 -1.79 6.11 31.01
C SER A 104 -1.11 5.26 32.08
N GLY A 105 0.19 5.01 31.97
CA GLY A 105 0.86 4.17 32.95
C GLY A 105 2.30 3.82 32.62
N LEU A 106 2.99 3.31 33.63
CA LEU A 106 4.34 2.75 33.57
C LEU A 106 4.26 1.32 33.01
N THR A 107 4.75 1.09 31.80
CA THR A 107 4.69 -0.18 31.08
C THR A 107 6.05 -0.87 31.11
N PHE A 108 6.07 -2.15 31.44
CA PHE A 108 7.20 -3.07 31.43
C PHE A 108 6.87 -4.19 30.44
N GLY A 109 7.60 -4.37 29.34
CA GLY A 109 7.25 -5.46 28.42
C GLY A 109 8.15 -5.69 27.22
N ILE A 110 8.11 -6.94 26.73
CA ILE A 110 8.68 -7.43 25.46
C ILE A 110 7.59 -7.33 24.38
N ASN A 111 7.85 -6.57 23.31
CA ASN A 111 6.86 -6.22 22.29
C ASN A 111 6.77 -7.31 21.19
N LEU A 112 5.83 -8.26 21.31
CA LEU A 112 5.50 -9.21 20.23
C LEU A 112 4.11 -8.86 19.64
N PRO A 113 3.97 -8.69 18.31
CA PRO A 113 2.68 -8.43 17.70
C PRO A 113 1.76 -9.65 17.83
N ILE A 114 0.57 -9.46 18.38
CA ILE A 114 -0.47 -10.48 18.51
C ILE A 114 -1.31 -10.44 17.24
N VAL A 115 -1.39 -11.57 16.52
CA VAL A 115 -2.43 -11.79 15.51
C VAL A 115 -3.68 -12.21 16.26
N GLN A 116 -4.64 -11.30 16.46
CA GLN A 116 -5.99 -11.64 16.89
C GLN A 116 -6.81 -12.01 15.64
N ALA A 117 -6.61 -13.23 15.13
CA ALA A 117 -7.49 -13.81 14.13
C ALA A 117 -8.12 -15.08 14.73
N ALA A 118 -9.15 -14.90 15.57
CA ALA A 118 -10.12 -15.94 15.95
C ALA A 118 -11.16 -15.41 16.96
N GLN A 119 -12.06 -14.49 16.59
CA GLN A 119 -13.25 -14.18 17.42
C GLN A 119 -14.56 -13.92 16.63
N GLN A 120 -14.63 -14.18 15.32
CA GLN A 120 -15.84 -13.92 14.51
C GLN A 120 -16.43 -15.15 13.81
N ILE A 121 -16.32 -16.35 14.39
CA ILE A 121 -16.94 -17.59 13.83
C ILE A 121 -17.99 -18.15 14.80
N GLN A 122 -18.79 -17.30 15.46
CA GLN A 122 -19.88 -17.78 16.34
C GLN A 122 -21.24 -17.09 16.18
N GLN A 123 -21.42 -16.14 15.26
CA GLN A 123 -22.71 -15.44 15.11
C GLN A 123 -23.50 -15.76 13.84
N THR A 124 -22.98 -16.58 12.92
CA THR A 124 -23.68 -16.96 11.67
C THR A 124 -24.50 -18.25 11.79
N ALA A 125 -24.76 -18.76 13.00
CA ALA A 125 -25.53 -19.98 13.22
C ALA A 125 -26.98 -19.74 13.71
N LYS A 126 -27.46 -18.49 13.79
CA LYS A 126 -28.77 -18.16 14.41
C LYS A 126 -29.89 -17.70 13.47
N SER A 127 -29.71 -17.73 12.14
CA SER A 127 -30.74 -17.26 11.19
C SER A 127 -31.54 -18.37 10.49
N VAL A 128 -31.27 -19.66 10.74
CA VAL A 128 -31.92 -20.78 10.02
C VAL A 128 -33.06 -21.44 10.82
N ALA A 129 -33.31 -21.05 12.07
CA ALA A 129 -34.36 -21.66 12.89
C ALA A 129 -35.53 -20.69 13.15
N GLN A 130 -36.45 -20.56 12.19
CA GLN A 130 -37.80 -20.03 12.44
C GLN A 130 -38.91 -20.94 11.88
N VAL A 131 -38.65 -22.24 11.74
CA VAL A 131 -39.71 -23.23 11.49
C VAL A 131 -40.09 -23.83 12.83
N GLY A 132 -41.22 -23.39 13.42
CA GLY A 132 -41.83 -24.04 14.58
C GLY A 132 -42.35 -23.17 15.73
N ASP A 133 -42.19 -21.84 15.69
CA ASP A 133 -42.53 -20.98 16.85
C ASP A 133 -44.01 -20.53 16.92
N ALA A 134 -44.86 -20.84 15.94
CA ALA A 134 -46.28 -20.48 16.00
C ALA A 134 -47.10 -21.55 16.75
N LYS A 135 -47.97 -21.10 17.67
CA LYS A 135 -48.86 -21.95 18.49
C LYS A 135 -49.95 -22.69 17.70
N ASP A 136 -50.06 -22.51 16.37
CA ASP A 136 -51.10 -23.08 15.51
C ASP A 136 -50.50 -23.87 14.32
N ASN A 137 -50.92 -25.13 14.15
CA ASN A 137 -50.48 -26.03 13.09
C ASN A 137 -50.76 -25.50 11.67
N ARG A 138 -51.81 -24.69 11.47
CA ARG A 138 -52.15 -24.11 10.16
C ARG A 138 -51.19 -22.98 9.77
N ILE A 139 -50.72 -22.21 10.75
CA ILE A 139 -49.70 -21.17 10.54
C ILE A 139 -48.35 -21.83 10.22
N ASN A 140 -48.02 -22.93 10.89
CA ASN A 140 -46.81 -23.72 10.59
C ASN A 140 -46.89 -24.37 9.19
N ALA A 141 -48.06 -24.88 8.78
CA ALA A 141 -48.28 -25.40 7.43
C ALA A 141 -48.20 -24.30 6.35
N LEU A 142 -48.81 -23.13 6.59
CA LEU A 142 -48.67 -21.96 5.69
C LEU A 142 -47.22 -21.48 5.61
N ALA A 143 -46.45 -21.55 6.69
CA ALA A 143 -45.03 -21.21 6.69
C ALA A 143 -44.20 -22.19 5.82
N ALA A 144 -44.49 -23.49 5.88
CA ALA A 144 -43.87 -24.50 5.02
C ALA A 144 -44.20 -24.28 3.53
N ILE A 145 -45.46 -23.96 3.22
CA ILE A 145 -45.89 -23.60 1.85
C ILE A 145 -45.19 -22.33 1.36
N ASN A 146 -45.10 -21.30 2.22
CA ASN A 146 -44.37 -20.07 1.89
C ASN A 146 -42.89 -20.34 1.62
N ALA A 147 -42.25 -21.22 2.41
CA ALA A 147 -40.87 -21.64 2.18
C ALA A 147 -40.71 -22.38 0.85
N ALA A 148 -41.68 -23.20 0.44
CA ALA A 148 -41.67 -23.88 -0.86
C ALA A 148 -41.78 -22.90 -2.04
N PHE A 149 -42.66 -21.89 -1.95
CA PHE A 149 -42.73 -20.80 -2.94
C PHE A 149 -41.46 -19.95 -2.94
N ASP A 150 -40.88 -19.69 -1.77
CA ASP A 150 -39.64 -18.94 -1.65
C ASP A 150 -38.45 -19.72 -2.27
N LEU A 151 -38.43 -21.05 -2.16
CA LEU A 151 -37.42 -21.94 -2.76
C LEU A 151 -37.60 -22.14 -4.28
N ALA A 152 -38.84 -22.19 -4.78
CA ALA A 152 -39.12 -22.30 -6.22
C ALA A 152 -38.64 -21.05 -7.00
N ASN A 153 -38.62 -19.89 -6.34
CA ASN A 153 -38.14 -18.62 -6.91
C ASN A 153 -36.64 -18.37 -6.70
N THR A 154 -35.90 -19.23 -5.98
CA THR A 154 -34.49 -19.02 -5.61
C THR A 154 -33.59 -20.23 -5.89
N ALA A 155 -33.81 -20.93 -7.01
CA ALA A 155 -33.21 -22.24 -7.31
C ALA A 155 -31.65 -22.33 -7.24
N ASP A 156 -30.91 -21.22 -7.13
CA ASP A 156 -29.44 -21.21 -7.26
C ASP A 156 -28.61 -20.99 -5.98
N MET A 157 -29.17 -20.80 -4.78
CA MET A 157 -28.39 -20.27 -3.64
C MET A 157 -27.90 -21.25 -2.56
N VAL A 158 -27.91 -22.58 -2.75
CA VAL A 158 -27.60 -23.52 -1.65
C VAL A 158 -26.31 -24.34 -1.82
N GLY A 159 -25.58 -24.20 -2.93
CA GLY A 159 -24.45 -25.10 -3.24
C GLY A 159 -23.08 -24.82 -2.58
N ASN A 160 -22.63 -23.55 -2.50
CA ASN A 160 -21.17 -23.28 -2.47
C ASN A 160 -20.61 -22.47 -1.28
N VAL A 161 -21.40 -22.15 -0.25
CA VAL A 161 -20.90 -21.30 0.86
C VAL A 161 -20.11 -22.08 1.93
N ALA A 162 -20.13 -23.42 1.92
CA ALA A 162 -19.56 -24.22 3.00
C ALA A 162 -18.09 -24.65 2.82
N SER A 163 -17.47 -24.53 1.63
CA SER A 163 -16.17 -25.16 1.35
C SER A 163 -14.96 -24.22 1.20
N GLU A 164 -15.14 -22.90 1.08
CA GLU A 164 -14.02 -21.96 0.82
C GLU A 164 -13.32 -21.39 2.07
N ILE A 165 -13.83 -21.64 3.27
CA ILE A 165 -13.21 -21.16 4.53
C ILE A 165 -12.15 -22.15 5.06
N ALA A 166 -11.96 -23.32 4.43
CA ALA A 166 -11.19 -24.42 5.00
C ALA A 166 -9.68 -24.44 4.69
N ASN A 167 -9.15 -23.60 3.78
CA ASN A 167 -7.76 -23.73 3.33
C ASN A 167 -7.04 -22.38 3.19
N GLN A 168 -6.34 -21.93 4.23
CA GLN A 168 -5.07 -21.19 4.09
C GLN A 168 -4.39 -21.01 5.46
N GLY A 169 -3.37 -21.83 5.72
CA GLY A 169 -2.46 -21.70 6.86
C GLY A 169 -1.36 -20.66 6.60
N VAL A 170 -0.86 -20.02 7.66
CA VAL A 170 0.27 -19.09 7.60
C VAL A 170 1.31 -19.48 8.65
N GLN A 171 2.48 -19.97 8.20
CA GLN A 171 3.69 -20.12 9.00
C GLN A 171 4.66 -18.96 8.72
N GLY A 172 5.30 -18.45 9.78
CA GLY A 172 6.60 -17.79 9.70
C GLY A 172 6.65 -16.31 10.06
N LEU A 173 6.96 -15.98 11.33
CA LEU A 173 7.50 -14.67 11.73
C LEU A 173 8.49 -14.83 12.90
N THR A 174 9.77 -14.52 12.64
CA THR A 174 10.89 -14.54 13.58
C THR A 174 10.92 -13.26 14.44
N GLN A 175 11.36 -13.42 15.69
CA GLN A 175 11.16 -12.49 16.81
C GLN A 175 12.19 -11.34 16.85
N ASN A 176 11.73 -10.13 17.20
CA ASN A 176 12.57 -9.08 17.79
C ASN A 176 12.14 -8.88 19.25
N ILE A 177 13.05 -9.15 20.19
CA ILE A 177 12.84 -9.01 21.64
C ILE A 177 13.50 -7.69 22.09
N GLY A 178 12.72 -6.76 22.64
CA GLY A 178 13.23 -5.54 23.27
C GLY A 178 12.58 -5.30 24.62
N ILE A 179 13.39 -5.02 25.66
CA ILE A 179 12.92 -4.76 27.03
C ILE A 179 12.84 -3.24 27.23
N SER A 180 11.64 -2.72 27.50
CA SER A 180 11.43 -1.29 27.77
C SER A 180 10.60 -1.06 29.04
N VAL A 181 10.96 0.00 29.78
CA VAL A 181 10.24 0.50 30.96
C VAL A 181 9.86 1.95 30.70
N GLY A 182 8.58 2.28 30.51
CA GLY A 182 8.19 3.64 30.13
C GLY A 182 6.80 4.08 30.58
N TYR A 183 6.69 5.35 30.98
CA TYR A 183 5.43 6.02 31.27
C TYR A 183 4.91 6.72 30.03
N GLY A 184 3.69 6.41 29.59
CA GLY A 184 3.10 7.09 28.44
C GLY A 184 1.60 7.27 28.58
N LYS A 185 1.05 8.20 27.80
CA LYS A 185 -0.39 8.33 27.57
C LYS A 185 -0.72 8.03 26.12
N GLN A 186 -1.75 7.24 25.90
CA GLN A 186 -2.28 6.95 24.58
C GLN A 186 -3.79 7.19 24.56
N LYS A 187 -4.28 7.75 23.46
CA LYS A 187 -5.69 8.00 23.19
C LYS A 187 -6.00 7.58 21.75
N ASN A 188 -6.90 6.61 21.60
CA ASN A 188 -7.48 6.24 20.32
C ASN A 188 -8.99 6.49 20.37
N GLU A 189 -9.52 7.06 19.31
CA GLU A 189 -10.95 7.28 19.09
C GLU A 189 -11.32 6.73 17.72
N GLN A 190 -12.38 5.95 17.67
CA GLN A 190 -12.98 5.42 16.46
C GLN A 190 -14.47 5.73 16.52
N THR A 191 -14.99 6.27 15.43
CA THR A 191 -16.42 6.52 15.24
C THR A 191 -16.85 5.90 13.94
N ILE A 192 -17.95 5.15 13.95
CA ILE A 192 -18.58 4.58 12.77
C ILE A 192 -20.05 5.01 12.81
N HIS A 193 -20.53 5.53 11.70
CA HIS A 193 -21.93 5.80 11.47
C HIS A 193 -22.35 4.99 10.25
N THR A 194 -23.32 4.11 10.42
CA THR A 194 -23.85 3.28 9.35
C THR A 194 -25.35 3.51 9.25
N GLU A 195 -25.83 3.77 8.03
CA GLU A 195 -27.25 3.85 7.70
C GLU A 195 -27.57 2.85 6.59
N THR A 196 -28.43 1.88 6.89
CA THR A 196 -28.87 0.87 5.93
C THR A 196 -30.38 0.95 5.76
N THR A 197 -30.84 0.98 4.51
CA THR A 197 -32.24 0.80 4.14
C THR A 197 -32.39 -0.50 3.37
N THR A 198 -33.13 -1.46 3.91
CA THR A 198 -33.43 -2.74 3.27
C THR A 198 -34.88 -2.86 2.87
N ALA A 199 -35.15 -3.54 1.75
CA ALA A 199 -36.51 -3.70 1.24
C ALA A 199 -37.08 -5.08 1.58
N ASN A 200 -38.28 -5.12 2.15
CA ASN A 200 -39.04 -6.35 2.39
C ASN A 200 -40.17 -6.45 1.37
N ARG A 201 -40.08 -7.46 0.50
CA ARG A 201 -41.03 -7.68 -0.60
C ARG A 201 -42.46 -7.93 -0.11
N SER A 202 -43.46 -7.40 -0.81
CA SER A 202 -44.80 -7.98 -0.75
C SER A 202 -44.87 -9.22 -1.63
N LYS A 203 -45.71 -10.18 -1.26
CA LYS A 203 -45.88 -11.43 -2.00
C LYS A 203 -47.35 -11.76 -2.21
N VAL A 204 -47.72 -12.19 -3.41
CA VAL A 204 -49.06 -12.70 -3.75
C VAL A 204 -48.88 -14.00 -4.52
N ASN A 205 -49.02 -15.14 -3.83
CA ASN A 205 -48.67 -16.45 -4.37
C ASN A 205 -49.87 -17.40 -4.36
N ALA A 206 -50.16 -18.05 -5.48
CA ALA A 206 -51.21 -19.06 -5.59
C ALA A 206 -50.69 -20.33 -6.27
N ALA A 207 -51.10 -21.50 -5.78
CA ALA A 207 -50.97 -22.74 -6.54
C ALA A 207 -51.93 -22.78 -7.74
N GLY A 208 -53.05 -22.04 -7.64
CA GLY A 208 -53.94 -21.74 -8.75
C GLY A 208 -53.49 -20.49 -9.51
N LYS A 209 -54.47 -19.65 -9.87
CA LYS A 209 -54.28 -18.40 -10.61
C LYS A 209 -54.17 -17.20 -9.69
N VAL A 210 -53.43 -16.17 -10.12
CA VAL A 210 -53.49 -14.84 -9.51
C VAL A 210 -54.06 -13.83 -10.50
N ASN A 211 -55.18 -13.20 -10.14
CA ASN A 211 -55.84 -12.17 -10.93
C ASN A 211 -55.85 -10.84 -10.17
N VAL A 212 -55.23 -9.81 -10.74
CA VAL A 212 -55.24 -8.43 -10.23
C VAL A 212 -55.94 -7.54 -11.24
N LEU A 213 -57.11 -7.03 -10.87
CA LEU A 213 -58.05 -6.39 -11.78
C LEU A 213 -58.41 -5.00 -11.27
N THR A 214 -58.56 -4.05 -12.19
CA THR A 214 -59.13 -2.73 -11.88
C THR A 214 -60.50 -2.51 -12.51
N THR A 215 -61.29 -1.59 -11.94
CA THR A 215 -62.73 -1.47 -12.24
C THR A 215 -63.16 -0.22 -13.02
N LYS A 216 -62.27 0.75 -13.32
CA LYS A 216 -62.61 2.06 -13.94
C LYS A 216 -61.46 2.72 -14.72
N ASP A 217 -61.76 3.72 -15.55
CA ASP A 217 -60.83 4.38 -16.50
C ASP A 217 -59.70 5.24 -15.89
N SER A 218 -59.75 5.60 -14.60
CA SER A 218 -58.64 6.29 -13.90
C SER A 218 -57.88 5.35 -12.96
N SER A 219 -57.77 4.08 -13.36
CA SER A 219 -57.15 3.01 -12.57
C SER A 219 -55.65 2.88 -12.80
N TYR A 220 -54.94 2.33 -11.83
CA TYR A 220 -53.58 1.87 -12.03
C TYR A 220 -53.28 0.64 -11.18
N ILE A 221 -52.30 -0.13 -11.62
CA ILE A 221 -51.67 -1.19 -10.82
C ILE A 221 -50.19 -0.84 -10.68
N GLN A 222 -49.72 -0.74 -9.45
CA GLN A 222 -48.31 -0.56 -9.12
C GLN A 222 -47.81 -1.76 -8.33
N VAL A 223 -46.75 -2.38 -8.83
CA VAL A 223 -45.97 -3.41 -8.13
C VAL A 223 -44.56 -2.88 -7.94
N LYS A 224 -44.11 -2.75 -6.69
CA LYS A 224 -42.80 -2.18 -6.36
C LYS A 224 -41.98 -3.11 -5.46
N GLY A 225 -40.81 -3.54 -5.92
CA GLY A 225 -39.96 -4.55 -5.26
C GLY A 225 -40.72 -5.75 -4.69
N SER A 226 -41.72 -6.26 -5.42
CA SER A 226 -42.66 -7.26 -4.91
C SER A 226 -42.88 -8.39 -5.91
N ASP A 227 -43.34 -9.54 -5.41
CA ASP A 227 -43.50 -10.76 -6.19
C ASP A 227 -44.98 -11.15 -6.29
N ILE A 228 -45.43 -11.51 -7.50
CA ILE A 228 -46.79 -11.99 -7.79
C ILE A 228 -46.67 -13.22 -8.68
N ALA A 229 -47.12 -14.39 -8.20
CA ALA A 229 -47.00 -15.64 -8.95
C ALA A 229 -48.21 -16.56 -8.72
N GLY A 230 -48.86 -16.96 -9.82
CA GLY A 230 -49.84 -18.05 -9.85
C GLY A 230 -49.31 -19.20 -10.70
N GLN A 231 -49.20 -20.40 -10.14
CA GLN A 231 -48.66 -21.58 -10.85
C GLN A 231 -49.57 -22.07 -11.99
N GLN A 232 -50.84 -21.66 -12.03
CA GLN A 232 -51.75 -21.93 -13.16
C GLN A 232 -52.04 -20.68 -14.00
N GLY A 233 -51.35 -19.57 -13.72
CA GLY A 233 -51.41 -18.34 -14.50
C GLY A 233 -51.46 -17.08 -13.65
N THR A 234 -50.90 -16.00 -14.18
CA THR A 234 -50.86 -14.68 -13.53
C THR A 234 -51.41 -13.62 -14.48
N SER A 235 -52.31 -12.77 -14.00
CA SER A 235 -53.03 -11.78 -14.81
C SER A 235 -53.13 -10.44 -14.10
N LEU A 236 -52.51 -9.38 -14.67
CA LEU A 236 -52.63 -7.99 -14.21
C LEU A 236 -53.32 -7.15 -15.29
N LEU A 237 -54.54 -6.69 -15.02
CA LEU A 237 -55.39 -6.01 -15.99
C LEU A 237 -55.85 -4.64 -15.48
N THR A 238 -55.50 -3.58 -16.22
CA THR A 238 -55.90 -2.20 -15.90
C THR A 238 -56.21 -1.36 -17.12
N GLN A 239 -57.17 -0.43 -16.98
CA GLN A 239 -57.52 0.54 -18.02
C GLN A 239 -56.60 1.77 -18.04
N GLY A 240 -55.90 2.07 -16.94
CA GLY A 240 -54.78 3.03 -16.91
C GLY A 240 -53.43 2.33 -16.73
N ASN A 241 -52.46 3.01 -16.14
CA ASN A 241 -51.06 2.56 -16.10
C ASN A 241 -50.82 1.26 -15.31
N LEU A 242 -49.85 0.47 -15.77
CA LEU A 242 -49.30 -0.69 -15.08
C LEU A 242 -47.79 -0.50 -14.85
N ASP A 243 -47.40 -0.29 -13.59
CA ASP A 243 -46.02 -0.04 -13.20
C ASP A 243 -45.45 -1.21 -12.40
N ILE A 244 -44.41 -1.85 -12.93
CA ILE A 244 -43.63 -2.91 -12.31
C ILE A 244 -42.22 -2.35 -12.07
N THR A 245 -41.92 -1.98 -10.83
CA THR A 245 -40.72 -1.21 -10.50
C THR A 245 -39.91 -1.87 -9.40
N ALA A 246 -38.60 -1.64 -9.36
CA ALA A 246 -37.77 -2.09 -8.24
C ALA A 246 -37.97 -1.20 -7.01
N GLN A 247 -37.65 -1.78 -5.85
CA GLN A 247 -37.47 -1.03 -4.62
C GLN A 247 -35.98 -0.78 -4.40
N GLN A 248 -35.62 0.48 -4.13
CA GLN A 248 -34.25 0.86 -3.81
C GLN A 248 -33.88 0.39 -2.40
N GLN A 249 -32.64 -0.06 -2.24
CA GLN A 249 -31.94 -0.25 -0.98
C GLN A 249 -30.70 0.63 -0.96
N THR A 250 -30.30 1.05 0.24
CA THR A 250 -29.12 1.89 0.42
C THR A 250 -28.29 1.39 1.59
N HIS A 251 -26.99 1.57 1.52
CA HIS A 251 -26.08 1.35 2.63
C HIS A 251 -25.00 2.42 2.60
N SER A 252 -24.94 3.24 3.64
CA SER A 252 -23.93 4.27 3.85
C SER A 252 -23.12 3.90 5.08
N GLU A 253 -21.80 3.91 4.98
CA GLU A 253 -20.91 3.75 6.12
C GLU A 253 -19.86 4.86 6.12
N GLN A 254 -19.77 5.57 7.23
CA GLN A 254 -18.77 6.60 7.45
C GLN A 254 -17.98 6.23 8.70
N SER A 255 -16.69 5.98 8.53
CA SER A 255 -15.77 5.76 9.64
C SER A 255 -14.78 6.92 9.76
N GLN A 256 -14.45 7.26 10.99
CA GLN A 256 -13.33 8.12 11.30
C GLN A 256 -12.53 7.50 12.42
N ASN A 257 -11.22 7.60 12.32
CA ASN A 257 -10.33 7.21 13.39
C ASN A 257 -9.32 8.31 13.69
N LYS A 258 -9.00 8.48 14.96
CA LYS A 258 -8.00 9.40 15.47
C LYS A 258 -7.18 8.67 16.52
N SER A 259 -5.87 8.74 16.41
CA SER A 259 -4.96 8.24 17.42
C SER A 259 -3.98 9.33 17.81
N SER A 260 -3.64 9.37 19.09
CA SER A 260 -2.63 10.26 19.62
C SER A 260 -1.97 9.59 20.81
N GLY A 261 -0.67 9.76 20.96
CA GLY A 261 0.05 9.18 22.07
C GLY A 261 1.34 9.91 22.32
N TRP A 262 1.81 9.82 23.55
CA TRP A 262 3.14 10.19 23.93
C TRP A 262 3.66 9.22 24.98
N ASN A 263 4.95 8.97 24.97
CA ASN A 263 5.63 8.11 25.92
C ASN A 263 6.94 8.75 26.36
N ALA A 264 7.36 8.45 27.58
CA ALA A 264 8.66 8.78 28.13
C ALA A 264 9.14 7.61 28.99
N GLY A 265 10.34 7.09 28.79
CA GLY A 265 10.78 5.88 29.50
C GLY A 265 12.28 5.71 29.51
N VAL A 266 12.73 4.56 29.97
CA VAL A 266 14.10 4.06 29.85
C VAL A 266 14.02 2.76 29.08
N ALA A 267 14.71 2.69 27.94
CA ALA A 267 14.70 1.50 27.11
C ALA A 267 16.11 0.94 26.96
N VAL A 268 16.20 -0.39 26.96
CA VAL A 268 17.38 -1.14 26.54
C VAL A 268 17.04 -1.72 25.18
N ASN A 269 17.44 -1.04 24.11
CA ASN A 269 17.16 -1.51 22.76
C ASN A 269 18.38 -2.23 22.22
N TYR A 270 18.17 -3.45 21.74
CA TYR A 270 19.14 -4.17 20.91
C TYR A 270 18.73 -3.94 19.46
N ASN A 271 19.48 -3.10 18.75
CA ASN A 271 19.18 -2.78 17.35
C ASN A 271 19.88 -3.74 16.39
N SER A 272 19.40 -3.82 15.15
CA SER A 272 19.96 -4.66 14.08
C SER A 272 21.42 -4.31 13.67
N ALA A 273 22.05 -3.38 14.39
CA ALA A 273 23.44 -2.94 14.25
C ALA A 273 24.33 -3.41 15.43
N GLY A 274 23.87 -4.35 16.27
CA GLY A 274 24.65 -4.97 17.35
C GLY A 274 24.94 -4.06 18.55
N SER A 275 24.34 -2.86 18.63
CA SER A 275 24.55 -1.93 19.74
C SER A 275 23.42 -2.01 20.76
N VAL A 276 23.79 -2.10 22.04
CA VAL A 276 22.89 -1.94 23.19
C VAL A 276 22.74 -0.44 23.45
N SER A 277 21.59 0.15 23.12
CA SER A 277 21.28 1.53 23.52
C SER A 277 20.58 1.56 24.86
N LEU A 278 21.11 2.36 25.78
CA LEU A 278 20.60 2.59 27.13
C LEU A 278 20.28 4.07 27.26
N GLY A 279 19.00 4.44 27.29
CA GLY A 279 18.65 5.86 27.30
C GLY A 279 17.21 6.17 27.66
N ILE A 280 16.99 7.43 28.01
CA ILE A 280 15.68 8.02 28.28
C ILE A 280 14.96 8.22 26.95
N THR A 281 13.91 7.44 26.70
CA THR A 281 13.07 7.57 25.53
C THR A 281 12.02 8.64 25.74
N ALA A 282 11.68 9.39 24.68
CA ALA A 282 10.55 10.30 24.62
C ALA A 282 9.97 10.27 23.20
N GLY A 283 8.70 9.96 23.04
CA GLY A 283 8.09 9.85 21.72
C GLY A 283 6.66 10.34 21.69
N GLY A 284 6.17 10.60 20.49
CA GLY A 284 4.83 11.06 20.21
C GLY A 284 4.34 10.48 18.89
N ASN A 285 3.05 10.16 18.83
CA ASN A 285 2.40 9.71 17.63
C ASN A 285 1.05 10.39 17.46
N ALA A 286 0.68 10.66 16.21
CA ALA A 286 -0.61 11.18 15.82
C ALA A 286 -1.06 10.48 14.53
N GLY A 287 -2.29 10.00 14.50
CA GLY A 287 -2.89 9.37 13.34
C GLY A 287 -4.30 9.89 13.13
N LYS A 288 -4.69 10.01 11.88
CA LYS A 288 -6.08 10.28 11.50
C LYS A 288 -6.42 9.57 10.20
N GLY A 289 -7.64 9.10 10.09
CA GLY A 289 -8.16 8.54 8.87
C GLY A 289 -9.67 8.63 8.83
N TYR A 290 -10.19 8.42 7.62
CA TYR A 290 -11.61 8.26 7.39
C TYR A 290 -11.82 7.25 6.26
N SER A 291 -12.99 6.64 6.26
CA SER A 291 -13.55 5.91 5.12
C SER A 291 -15.01 6.28 4.95
N ASN A 292 -15.42 6.44 3.70
CA ASN A 292 -16.81 6.65 3.33
C ASN A 292 -17.16 5.59 2.28
N GLY A 293 -18.14 4.76 2.55
CA GLY A 293 -18.73 3.81 1.60
C GLY A 293 -20.19 4.17 1.36
N GLU A 294 -20.62 4.16 0.11
CA GLU A 294 -22.02 4.35 -0.28
C GLU A 294 -22.40 3.28 -1.29
N GLU A 295 -23.47 2.56 -1.02
CA GLU A 295 -24.00 1.50 -1.86
C GLU A 295 -25.49 1.73 -2.10
N THR A 296 -25.93 1.49 -3.33
CA THR A 296 -27.33 1.44 -3.74
C THR A 296 -27.56 0.15 -4.49
N THR A 297 -28.50 -0.64 -4.03
CA THR A 297 -28.92 -1.87 -4.71
C THR A 297 -30.42 -1.85 -4.99
N TRP A 298 -30.86 -2.66 -5.95
CA TRP A 298 -32.26 -2.70 -6.37
C TRP A 298 -32.87 -4.07 -6.15
N ILE A 299 -34.01 -4.09 -5.45
CA ILE A 299 -34.86 -5.27 -5.36
C ILE A 299 -35.87 -5.22 -6.48
N ASN A 300 -35.65 -6.06 -7.49
CA ASN A 300 -36.57 -6.17 -8.62
C ASN A 300 -37.94 -6.73 -8.20
N SER A 301 -38.98 -6.33 -8.94
CA SER A 301 -40.30 -6.97 -8.89
C SER A 301 -40.36 -8.15 -9.83
N HIS A 302 -41.05 -9.23 -9.43
CA HIS A 302 -41.24 -10.43 -10.27
C HIS A 302 -42.72 -10.70 -10.47
N ILE A 303 -43.15 -10.82 -11.72
CA ILE A 303 -44.53 -11.11 -12.07
C ILE A 303 -44.58 -12.39 -12.90
N GLY A 304 -45.36 -13.36 -12.45
CA GLY A 304 -45.58 -14.61 -13.15
C GLY A 304 -44.73 -15.78 -12.66
N ASP A 305 -44.94 -16.93 -13.30
CA ASP A 305 -44.29 -18.20 -12.99
C ASP A 305 -43.88 -18.90 -14.28
N LYS A 306 -42.66 -19.45 -14.34
CA LYS A 306 -42.07 -20.08 -15.54
C LYS A 306 -42.88 -21.23 -16.12
N GLN A 307 -43.79 -21.83 -15.35
CA GLN A 307 -44.57 -23.00 -15.76
C GLN A 307 -45.98 -22.62 -16.27
N SER A 308 -46.31 -21.33 -16.27
CA SER A 308 -47.67 -20.88 -16.53
C SER A 308 -47.72 -19.64 -17.41
N GLN A 309 -48.92 -19.29 -17.88
CA GLN A 309 -49.12 -18.08 -18.68
C GLN A 309 -49.15 -16.82 -17.80
N THR A 310 -48.43 -15.80 -18.23
CA THR A 310 -48.49 -14.46 -17.64
C THR A 310 -49.10 -13.45 -18.61
N THR A 311 -50.15 -12.75 -18.19
CA THR A 311 -50.88 -11.77 -19.01
C THR A 311 -50.85 -10.39 -18.37
N LEU A 312 -50.34 -9.40 -19.09
CA LEU A 312 -50.33 -7.99 -18.70
C LEU A 312 -51.13 -7.17 -19.70
N ILE A 313 -52.15 -6.45 -19.23
CA ILE A 313 -52.95 -5.56 -20.06
C ILE A 313 -53.02 -4.20 -19.39
N SER A 314 -52.49 -3.18 -20.07
CA SER A 314 -52.58 -1.77 -19.69
C SER A 314 -53.37 -1.01 -20.75
N GLY A 315 -54.33 -0.19 -20.36
CA GLY A 315 -55.02 0.73 -21.27
C GLY A 315 -54.22 2.02 -21.54
N GLU A 316 -53.16 2.27 -20.76
CA GLU A 316 -52.19 3.34 -20.96
C GLU A 316 -50.78 2.74 -21.06
N ASP A 317 -49.84 3.15 -20.21
CA ASP A 317 -48.44 2.73 -20.30
C ASP A 317 -48.17 1.48 -19.45
N LEU A 318 -47.23 0.66 -19.90
CA LEU A 318 -46.62 -0.41 -19.14
C LEU A 318 -45.16 -0.07 -18.88
N THR A 319 -44.79 0.09 -17.61
CA THR A 319 -43.41 0.35 -17.18
C THR A 319 -42.85 -0.85 -16.45
N ILE A 320 -41.71 -1.38 -16.89
CA ILE A 320 -40.92 -2.42 -16.21
C ILE A 320 -39.55 -1.82 -15.91
N LYS A 321 -39.35 -1.27 -14.71
CA LYS A 321 -38.11 -0.59 -14.30
C LYS A 321 -37.48 -1.27 -13.09
N GLY A 322 -36.53 -2.16 -13.30
CA GLY A 322 -36.05 -3.07 -12.25
C GLY A 322 -37.11 -4.14 -11.96
N GLY A 323 -37.48 -4.92 -12.97
CA GLY A 323 -38.50 -5.96 -12.83
C GLY A 323 -38.42 -7.01 -13.93
N GLN A 324 -38.88 -8.22 -13.63
CA GLN A 324 -38.97 -9.32 -14.58
C GLN A 324 -40.40 -9.83 -14.65
N VAL A 325 -40.88 -10.00 -15.87
CA VAL A 325 -42.16 -10.65 -16.18
C VAL A 325 -41.82 -12.00 -16.76
N VAL A 326 -42.27 -13.07 -16.12
CA VAL A 326 -41.86 -14.44 -16.45
C VAL A 326 -43.08 -15.30 -16.71
N GLY A 327 -43.00 -16.21 -17.68
CA GLY A 327 -44.08 -17.16 -17.98
C GLY A 327 -43.60 -18.24 -18.93
N ASP A 328 -44.25 -19.40 -18.97
CA ASP A 328 -44.05 -20.35 -20.08
C ASP A 328 -44.52 -19.72 -21.40
N SER A 329 -45.66 -19.00 -21.33
CA SER A 329 -46.06 -17.99 -22.32
C SER A 329 -46.27 -16.64 -21.67
N VAL A 330 -45.94 -15.56 -22.38
CA VAL A 330 -46.21 -14.19 -21.91
C VAL A 330 -47.03 -13.41 -22.94
N LYS A 331 -48.14 -12.81 -22.50
CA LYS A 331 -48.98 -11.93 -23.31
C LYS A 331 -48.96 -10.50 -22.75
N VAL A 332 -48.66 -9.53 -23.60
CA VAL A 332 -48.61 -8.10 -23.23
C VAL A 332 -49.41 -7.26 -24.20
N GLN A 333 -50.26 -6.38 -23.67
CA GLN A 333 -50.96 -5.34 -24.44
C GLN A 333 -50.86 -4.00 -23.70
N ALA A 334 -50.38 -2.95 -24.37
CA ALA A 334 -50.28 -1.59 -23.81
C ALA A 334 -50.23 -0.50 -24.90
N ASN A 335 -50.41 0.78 -24.52
CA ASN A 335 -50.15 1.90 -25.43
C ASN A 335 -48.66 2.14 -25.62
N ASN A 336 -47.91 2.23 -24.52
CA ASN A 336 -46.45 2.31 -24.55
C ASN A 336 -45.84 1.26 -23.63
N LEU A 337 -44.64 0.79 -23.97
CA LEU A 337 -43.86 -0.15 -23.17
C LEU A 337 -42.48 0.45 -22.87
N ASN A 338 -42.15 0.56 -21.59
CA ASN A 338 -40.83 1.03 -21.15
C ASN A 338 -40.16 -0.06 -20.30
N ILE A 339 -39.05 -0.62 -20.77
CA ILE A 339 -38.27 -1.62 -20.00
C ILE A 339 -36.89 -1.03 -19.68
N THR A 340 -36.58 -0.84 -18.41
CA THR A 340 -35.32 -0.24 -17.95
C THR A 340 -34.66 -1.09 -16.87
N SER A 341 -33.50 -1.62 -17.18
CA SER A 341 -32.61 -2.26 -16.19
C SER A 341 -31.99 -1.21 -15.28
N LEU A 342 -31.84 -1.54 -14.00
CA LEU A 342 -31.22 -0.68 -13.00
C LEU A 342 -29.85 -1.23 -12.62
N GLN A 343 -28.90 -0.33 -12.46
CA GLN A 343 -27.56 -0.67 -11.99
C GLN A 343 -27.50 -0.53 -10.48
N ASP A 344 -26.98 -1.55 -9.82
CA ASP A 344 -26.49 -1.44 -8.46
C ASP A 344 -25.19 -0.65 -8.51
N THR A 345 -24.99 0.26 -7.55
CA THR A 345 -23.82 1.14 -7.49
C THR A 345 -23.14 1.02 -6.14
N ALA A 346 -21.81 1.00 -6.11
CA ALA A 346 -21.04 1.11 -4.87
C ALA A 346 -19.87 2.06 -5.07
N THR A 347 -19.64 2.94 -4.12
CA THR A 347 -18.49 3.85 -4.10
C THR A 347 -17.78 3.75 -2.76
N TYR A 348 -16.46 3.87 -2.76
CA TYR A 348 -15.67 3.88 -1.55
C TYR A 348 -14.54 4.90 -1.66
N GLN A 349 -14.35 5.70 -0.61
CA GLN A 349 -13.26 6.64 -0.48
C GLN A 349 -12.63 6.52 0.91
N GLY A 350 -11.37 6.11 0.95
CA GLY A 350 -10.61 5.94 2.18
C GLY A 350 -9.32 6.74 2.16
N LYS A 351 -8.97 7.34 3.30
CA LYS A 351 -7.66 7.99 3.47
C LYS A 351 -7.16 7.79 4.88
N GLN A 352 -5.94 7.26 5.01
CA GLN A 352 -5.29 7.10 6.30
C GLN A 352 -3.98 7.87 6.32
N LYS A 353 -3.70 8.53 7.45
CA LYS A 353 -2.45 9.22 7.72
C LYS A 353 -1.97 8.89 9.13
N GLN A 354 -0.70 8.53 9.24
CA GLN A 354 -0.04 8.28 10.52
C GLN A 354 1.29 8.99 10.55
N THR A 355 1.61 9.59 11.69
CA THR A 355 2.86 10.28 11.94
C THR A 355 3.34 9.89 13.34
N SER A 356 4.59 9.50 13.45
CA SER A 356 5.20 9.18 14.74
C SER A 356 6.61 9.73 14.78
N ALA A 357 7.06 10.13 15.95
CA ALA A 357 8.43 10.52 16.24
C ALA A 357 8.83 9.94 17.59
N GLN A 358 10.00 9.34 17.68
CA GLN A 358 10.53 8.76 18.90
C GLN A 358 11.98 9.18 19.05
N MET A 359 12.31 9.77 20.18
CA MET A 359 13.63 10.17 20.59
C MET A 359 14.11 9.27 21.75
N THR A 360 15.41 9.02 21.84
CA THR A 360 16.08 8.33 22.95
C THR A 360 17.31 9.15 23.29
N VAL A 361 17.52 9.52 24.55
CA VAL A 361 18.61 10.37 25.04
C VAL A 361 19.40 9.58 26.09
N GLY A 362 20.65 9.23 25.80
CA GLY A 362 21.48 8.37 26.64
C GLY A 362 22.69 7.82 25.87
N TYR A 363 23.26 6.70 26.33
CA TYR A 363 24.32 5.98 25.61
C TYR A 363 23.71 5.34 24.35
N GLY A 364 24.05 5.86 23.16
CA GLY A 364 23.41 5.50 21.89
C GLY A 364 22.05 6.17 21.69
N ALA A 365 21.99 7.51 21.77
CA ALA A 365 20.77 8.27 21.54
C ALA A 365 20.26 8.12 20.10
N SER A 366 18.98 8.39 19.90
CA SER A 366 18.35 8.29 18.58
C SER A 366 17.14 9.19 18.44
N LEU A 367 16.80 9.54 17.21
CA LEU A 367 15.62 10.27 16.79
C LEU A 367 15.09 9.56 15.54
N SER A 368 13.99 8.85 15.70
CA SER A 368 13.24 8.25 14.59
C SER A 368 11.96 9.02 14.32
N GLY A 369 11.55 9.08 13.05
CA GLY A 369 10.32 9.66 12.60
C GLY A 369 9.74 8.83 11.46
N ASN A 370 8.45 8.51 11.53
CA ASN A 370 7.74 7.79 10.48
C ASN A 370 6.51 8.57 10.05
N TYR A 371 6.29 8.64 8.73
CA TYR A 371 5.11 9.21 8.09
C TYR A 371 4.53 8.21 7.09
N ASN A 372 3.30 7.77 7.32
CA ASN A 372 2.59 6.83 6.45
C ASN A 372 1.30 7.46 5.96
N GLN A 373 1.01 7.31 4.67
CA GLN A 373 -0.24 7.76 4.06
C GLN A 373 -0.74 6.72 3.06
N SER A 374 -2.03 6.41 3.11
CA SER A 374 -2.73 5.63 2.07
C SER A 374 -3.99 6.35 1.61
N LYS A 375 -4.36 6.12 0.35
CA LYS A 375 -5.61 6.58 -0.27
C LYS A 375 -6.17 5.44 -1.11
N ILE A 376 -7.46 5.18 -0.99
CA ILE A 376 -8.19 4.19 -1.77
C ILE A 376 -9.45 4.87 -2.32
N ASN A 377 -9.70 4.67 -3.61
CA ASN A 377 -10.97 4.97 -4.23
C ASN A 377 -11.47 3.70 -4.94
N ALA A 378 -12.76 3.43 -4.89
CA ALA A 378 -13.40 2.40 -5.70
C ALA A 378 -14.77 2.87 -6.16
N ASP A 379 -15.13 2.54 -7.39
CA ASP A 379 -16.40 2.88 -8.04
C ASP A 379 -16.91 1.67 -8.81
N TYR A 380 -18.19 1.36 -8.64
CA TYR A 380 -18.87 0.20 -9.22
C TYR A 380 -20.25 0.61 -9.69
N ALA A 381 -20.62 0.19 -10.91
CA ALA A 381 -21.98 0.21 -11.39
C ALA A 381 -22.24 -1.01 -12.28
N SER A 382 -23.16 -1.89 -11.89
CA SER A 382 -23.52 -3.05 -12.70
C SER A 382 -24.99 -3.41 -12.57
N VAL A 383 -25.61 -3.79 -13.70
CA VAL A 383 -26.93 -4.42 -13.68
C VAL A 383 -26.78 -5.82 -13.10
N ASN A 384 -27.27 -6.01 -11.88
CA ASN A 384 -27.25 -7.31 -11.22
C ASN A 384 -28.38 -8.23 -11.70
N GLN A 385 -29.51 -7.65 -12.10
CA GLN A 385 -30.64 -8.39 -12.63
C GLN A 385 -31.30 -7.58 -13.74
N GLN A 386 -31.22 -8.11 -14.97
CA GLN A 386 -31.74 -7.45 -16.15
C GLN A 386 -33.27 -7.42 -16.13
N SER A 387 -33.83 -6.25 -16.41
CA SER A 387 -35.29 -6.09 -16.55
C SER A 387 -35.76 -6.61 -17.90
N GLY A 388 -36.91 -7.28 -17.90
CA GLY A 388 -37.40 -7.85 -19.14
C GLY A 388 -38.66 -8.67 -19.05
N ILE A 389 -39.11 -9.09 -20.23
CA ILE A 389 -40.15 -10.08 -20.45
C ILE A 389 -39.46 -11.37 -20.88
N LEU A 390 -39.60 -12.43 -20.09
CA LEU A 390 -38.88 -13.70 -20.22
C LEU A 390 -39.90 -14.82 -20.38
N ALA A 391 -40.05 -15.32 -21.60
CA ALA A 391 -40.97 -16.41 -21.92
C ALA A 391 -40.26 -17.78 -22.00
N GLY A 392 -41.01 -18.86 -21.80
CA GLY A 392 -40.59 -20.23 -21.96
C GLY A 392 -40.74 -20.72 -23.40
N ASP A 393 -41.07 -22.01 -23.54
CA ASP A 393 -41.15 -22.70 -24.84
C ASP A 393 -42.43 -22.37 -25.61
N GLU A 394 -43.43 -21.78 -24.95
CA GLU A 394 -44.65 -21.28 -25.58
C GLU A 394 -44.53 -19.84 -26.10
N GLY A 395 -43.40 -19.18 -25.85
CA GLY A 395 -43.04 -17.90 -26.47
C GLY A 395 -43.80 -16.68 -25.92
N PHE A 396 -43.53 -15.52 -26.51
CA PHE A 396 -44.20 -14.26 -26.14
C PHE A 396 -45.07 -13.71 -27.26
N ASN A 397 -46.14 -13.00 -26.87
CA ASN A 397 -46.95 -12.16 -27.72
C ASN A 397 -47.04 -10.76 -27.10
N VAL A 398 -46.30 -9.81 -27.67
CA VAL A 398 -46.23 -8.43 -27.19
C VAL A 398 -46.80 -7.50 -28.25
N ASP A 399 -47.87 -6.80 -27.91
CA ASP A 399 -48.60 -5.90 -28.80
C ASP A 399 -48.71 -4.49 -28.19
N ILE A 400 -47.93 -3.56 -28.73
CA ILE A 400 -47.82 -2.18 -28.25
C ILE A 400 -48.38 -1.21 -29.30
N ASN A 401 -49.31 -0.34 -28.91
CA ASN A 401 -49.96 0.55 -29.88
C ASN A 401 -49.00 1.61 -30.44
N ASN A 402 -48.18 2.25 -29.58
CA ASN A 402 -47.45 3.47 -29.91
C ASN A 402 -45.92 3.29 -29.88
N HIS A 403 -45.31 3.13 -28.70
CA HIS A 403 -43.85 3.14 -28.58
C HIS A 403 -43.32 2.12 -27.58
N THR A 404 -42.19 1.48 -27.93
CA THR A 404 -41.40 0.64 -27.04
C THR A 404 -40.01 1.25 -26.81
N ASP A 405 -39.63 1.49 -25.56
CA ASP A 405 -38.29 1.95 -25.15
C ASP A 405 -37.60 0.90 -24.27
N LEU A 406 -36.44 0.40 -24.73
CA LEU A 406 -35.63 -0.59 -24.03
C LEU A 406 -34.29 0.03 -23.60
N LYS A 407 -34.02 0.09 -22.30
CA LYS A 407 -32.75 0.58 -21.73
C LYS A 407 -32.09 -0.51 -20.90
N GLY A 408 -31.15 -1.22 -21.51
CA GLY A 408 -30.66 -2.50 -21.02
C GLY A 408 -31.78 -3.52 -20.80
N GLY A 409 -32.95 -3.33 -21.38
CA GLY A 409 -34.14 -4.16 -21.20
C GLY A 409 -34.27 -5.19 -22.31
N VAL A 410 -34.79 -6.38 -21.99
CA VAL A 410 -34.93 -7.48 -22.95
C VAL A 410 -36.37 -8.01 -23.03
N ILE A 411 -36.80 -8.41 -24.22
CA ILE A 411 -38.00 -9.20 -24.46
C ILE A 411 -37.56 -10.47 -25.16
N THR A 412 -37.61 -11.63 -24.51
CA THR A 412 -37.07 -12.85 -25.08
C THR A 412 -37.85 -14.09 -24.65
N ALA A 413 -37.55 -15.20 -25.31
CA ALA A 413 -38.04 -16.54 -25.01
C ALA A 413 -36.89 -17.55 -25.06
N THR A 414 -37.21 -18.83 -24.92
CA THR A 414 -36.25 -19.90 -25.21
C THR A 414 -35.99 -20.01 -26.72
N THR A 415 -34.87 -20.64 -27.09
CA THR A 415 -34.54 -20.95 -28.49
C THR A 415 -35.64 -21.78 -29.17
N ALA A 416 -36.31 -22.66 -28.42
CA ALA A 416 -37.37 -23.52 -28.94
C ALA A 416 -38.56 -22.70 -29.44
N ALA A 417 -38.98 -21.67 -28.70
CA ALA A 417 -40.08 -20.79 -29.08
C ALA A 417 -39.79 -20.02 -30.38
N GLU A 418 -38.55 -19.53 -30.57
CA GLU A 418 -38.14 -18.83 -31.78
C GLU A 418 -38.12 -19.76 -33.00
N LEU A 419 -37.52 -20.95 -32.86
CA LEU A 419 -37.47 -21.94 -33.95
C LEU A 419 -38.86 -22.42 -34.37
N GLN A 420 -39.82 -22.45 -33.44
CA GLN A 420 -41.21 -22.82 -33.70
C GLN A 420 -42.08 -21.64 -34.15
N GLY A 421 -41.53 -20.42 -34.25
CA GLY A 421 -42.25 -19.23 -34.68
C GLY A 421 -43.35 -18.77 -33.72
N LYS A 422 -43.22 -19.09 -32.43
CA LYS A 422 -44.22 -18.72 -31.40
C LYS A 422 -44.07 -17.29 -30.89
N ASN A 423 -42.89 -16.69 -31.07
CA ASN A 423 -42.62 -15.31 -30.69
C ASN A 423 -43.28 -14.33 -31.66
N GLN A 424 -43.99 -13.35 -31.12
CA GLN A 424 -44.61 -12.26 -31.87
C GLN A 424 -44.39 -10.93 -31.14
N PHE A 425 -43.81 -9.95 -31.83
CA PHE A 425 -43.64 -8.61 -31.32
C PHE A 425 -44.19 -7.58 -32.31
N ALA A 426 -45.12 -6.73 -31.88
CA ALA A 426 -45.66 -5.65 -32.68
C ALA A 426 -45.65 -4.33 -31.88
N THR A 427 -45.21 -3.24 -32.50
CA THR A 427 -45.16 -1.90 -31.90
C THR A 427 -45.39 -0.82 -32.94
N GLY A 428 -45.81 0.38 -32.54
CA GLY A 428 -45.78 1.56 -33.43
C GLY A 428 -44.35 1.92 -33.82
N THR A 429 -43.51 2.20 -32.83
CA THR A 429 -42.07 2.49 -32.96
C THR A 429 -41.27 1.82 -31.83
N ILE A 430 -39.95 1.66 -31.99
CA ILE A 430 -39.05 1.06 -31.00
C ILE A 430 -37.69 1.75 -30.94
N GLN A 431 -37.13 1.81 -29.73
CA GLN A 431 -35.74 2.19 -29.47
C GLN A 431 -35.13 1.23 -28.44
N ALA A 432 -33.87 0.83 -28.67
CA ALA A 432 -33.08 0.05 -27.73
C ALA A 432 -31.74 0.74 -27.46
N THR A 433 -31.35 0.79 -26.19
CA THR A 433 -30.10 1.39 -25.71
C THR A 433 -29.45 0.44 -24.72
N ASP A 434 -28.24 -0.02 -25.03
CA ASP A 434 -27.46 -0.86 -24.13
C ASP A 434 -26.99 -0.08 -22.88
N LEU A 435 -26.74 -0.79 -21.78
CA LEU A 435 -26.15 -0.22 -20.56
C LEU A 435 -24.72 -0.69 -20.38
N GLN A 436 -23.83 0.22 -19.99
CA GLN A 436 -22.42 -0.08 -19.73
C GLN A 436 -22.20 -0.28 -18.24
N ASN A 437 -21.73 -1.45 -17.85
CA ASN A 437 -21.29 -1.75 -16.50
C ASN A 437 -19.79 -1.45 -16.36
N TYR A 438 -19.39 -1.01 -15.18
CA TYR A 438 -17.99 -0.83 -14.83
C TYR A 438 -17.72 -1.21 -13.37
N SER A 439 -16.51 -1.65 -13.12
CA SER A 439 -15.96 -1.87 -11.78
C SER A 439 -14.52 -1.40 -11.80
N GLU A 440 -14.18 -0.41 -10.99
CA GLU A 440 -12.81 0.08 -10.89
C GLU A 440 -12.40 0.35 -9.46
N HIS A 441 -11.16 0.03 -9.14
CA HIS A 441 -10.55 0.49 -7.90
C HIS A 441 -9.12 0.95 -8.11
N GLN A 442 -8.70 1.89 -7.28
CA GLN A 442 -7.35 2.41 -7.26
C GLN A 442 -6.91 2.67 -5.82
N GLY A 443 -5.85 1.98 -5.42
CA GLY A 443 -5.14 2.15 -4.16
C GLY A 443 -3.77 2.78 -4.38
N SER A 444 -3.38 3.67 -3.48
CA SER A 444 -2.00 4.18 -3.40
C SER A 444 -1.55 4.30 -1.95
N ALA A 445 -0.32 3.91 -1.68
CA ALA A 445 0.31 4.04 -0.38
C ALA A 445 1.72 4.60 -0.49
N PHE A 446 2.08 5.39 0.50
CA PHE A 446 3.37 6.05 0.63
C PHE A 446 3.82 6.03 2.09
N ALA A 447 5.03 5.55 2.33
CA ALA A 447 5.63 5.50 3.65
C ALA A 447 7.05 6.08 3.62
N ILE A 448 7.34 6.98 4.56
CA ILE A 448 8.69 7.47 4.86
C ILE A 448 9.01 7.06 6.29
N GLY A 449 10.01 6.21 6.47
CA GLY A 449 10.56 5.90 7.79
C GLY A 449 12.00 6.37 7.89
N GLY A 450 12.35 7.12 8.93
CA GLY A 450 13.73 7.54 9.14
C GLY A 450 14.19 7.50 10.58
N SER A 451 15.46 7.20 10.78
CA SER A 451 16.11 7.26 12.10
C SER A 451 17.48 7.92 12.00
N VAL A 452 17.78 8.71 13.03
CA VAL A 452 19.03 9.44 13.26
C VAL A 452 19.54 8.91 14.58
N ALA A 453 20.74 8.31 14.65
CA ALA A 453 21.37 7.95 15.92
C ALA A 453 22.39 9.03 16.29
N MET A 454 22.44 9.44 17.56
CA MET A 454 23.31 10.49 18.11
C MET A 454 24.07 9.91 19.31
N ASN A 455 25.30 10.32 19.58
CA ASN A 455 26.02 9.92 20.80
C ASN A 455 26.22 11.17 21.69
N PHE A 456 25.49 11.29 22.81
CA PHE A 456 25.49 12.50 23.67
C PHE A 456 26.67 12.59 24.66
N ALA A 457 27.85 12.09 24.30
CA ALA A 457 29.00 12.19 25.21
C ALA A 457 29.67 13.59 25.23
N THR A 458 29.23 14.58 24.44
CA THR A 458 29.90 15.91 24.33
C THR A 458 28.92 17.12 24.12
N PRO A 459 29.29 18.38 24.46
CA PRO A 459 28.34 19.51 24.59
C PRO A 459 27.88 20.17 23.25
N LEU A 460 26.60 20.57 23.16
CA LEU A 460 25.88 21.05 21.95
C LEU A 460 25.85 22.59 21.72
N ALA A 461 26.97 23.25 21.47
CA ALA A 461 27.00 24.67 21.07
C ALA A 461 27.05 24.86 19.53
N ASP A 462 26.77 26.07 19.00
CA ASP A 462 26.85 26.47 17.56
C ASP A 462 28.24 26.28 16.90
N LYS A 463 29.21 25.76 17.66
CA LYS A 463 30.57 25.38 17.23
C LYS A 463 30.90 23.92 17.64
N GLY A 464 29.88 23.09 17.81
CA GLY A 464 30.00 21.68 18.12
C GLY A 464 30.41 20.86 16.89
N GLN A 465 31.13 19.76 17.12
CA GLN A 465 31.65 18.92 16.05
C GLN A 465 30.53 18.32 15.17
N ALA A 466 30.81 18.17 13.88
CA ALA A 466 29.86 17.63 12.90
C ALA A 466 29.39 16.23 13.31
N GLN A 467 28.08 16.06 13.41
CA GLN A 467 27.39 14.83 13.83
C GLN A 467 27.01 13.94 12.62
N SER A 468 27.30 14.43 11.41
CA SER A 468 27.02 13.85 10.10
C SER A 468 27.66 14.71 9.01
N ASP A 469 27.40 14.35 7.77
CA ASP A 469 28.22 14.79 6.65
C ASP A 469 27.54 15.79 5.70
N LYS A 470 26.58 16.56 6.21
CA LYS A 470 25.79 17.51 5.42
C LYS A 470 26.59 18.80 5.15
N GLN A 471 26.58 19.30 3.91
CA GLN A 471 27.25 20.57 3.52
C GLN A 471 26.47 21.82 3.99
N ALA A 472 27.18 22.85 4.45
CA ALA A 472 26.65 24.16 4.83
C ALA A 472 26.36 25.04 3.61
N THR A 473 25.31 25.86 3.68
CA THR A 473 24.85 26.78 2.62
C THR A 473 24.67 28.20 3.16
N ASN A 474 24.71 29.20 2.28
CA ASN A 474 24.51 30.60 2.67
C ASN A 474 23.01 30.92 2.86
N LYS A 475 22.67 32.14 3.31
CA LYS A 475 21.27 32.55 3.58
C LYS A 475 20.35 32.59 2.34
N LYS A 476 20.88 32.42 1.13
CA LYS A 476 20.12 32.33 -0.13
C LYS A 476 20.01 30.89 -0.65
N GLY A 477 20.62 29.90 0.02
CA GLY A 477 20.55 28.48 -0.32
C GLY A 477 21.70 27.96 -1.19
N GLU A 478 22.69 28.80 -1.50
CA GLU A 478 23.83 28.40 -2.34
C GLU A 478 24.87 27.66 -1.48
N PRO A 479 25.43 26.54 -1.97
CA PRO A 479 26.43 25.77 -1.24
C PRO A 479 27.63 26.63 -0.91
N LEU A 480 27.96 26.67 0.39
CA LEU A 480 29.11 27.40 0.86
C LEU A 480 30.32 26.51 0.68
N PHE A 481 31.24 27.05 -0.08
CA PHE A 481 32.57 26.58 -0.19
C PHE A 481 33.46 27.55 0.58
N ILE A 482 34.61 27.09 1.00
CA ILE A 482 35.67 27.94 1.49
C ILE A 482 36.63 28.06 0.32
N ASP A 483 36.87 29.29 -0.14
CA ASP A 483 37.83 29.54 -1.19
C ASP A 483 39.25 29.25 -0.69
N LYS A 484 40.21 29.24 -1.61
CA LYS A 484 41.62 28.99 -1.31
C LYS A 484 42.22 29.96 -0.28
N SER A 485 41.56 31.10 0.02
CA SER A 485 41.98 32.09 1.01
C SER A 485 41.27 31.96 2.36
N GLY A 486 40.43 30.95 2.55
CA GLY A 486 39.72 30.71 3.82
C GLY A 486 38.45 31.54 3.97
N LYS A 487 38.03 32.26 2.92
CA LYS A 487 36.81 33.05 2.91
C LYS A 487 35.67 32.25 2.31
N GLU A 488 34.48 32.38 2.88
CA GLU A 488 33.29 31.76 2.33
C GLU A 488 32.99 32.28 0.92
N THR A 489 32.83 31.35 -0.01
CA THR A 489 32.51 31.60 -1.41
C THR A 489 31.41 30.64 -1.87
N THR A 490 30.70 30.99 -2.93
CA THR A 490 29.62 30.16 -3.51
C THR A 490 30.02 29.51 -4.83
N ALA A 491 31.18 29.88 -5.39
CA ALA A 491 31.68 29.30 -6.63
C ALA A 491 32.25 27.90 -6.35
N SER A 492 31.70 26.86 -6.96
CA SER A 492 32.22 25.49 -6.83
C SER A 492 33.59 25.34 -7.48
N HIS A 493 33.92 26.20 -8.44
CA HIS A 493 35.20 26.26 -9.13
C HIS A 493 35.69 27.70 -9.27
N THR A 494 37.00 27.89 -9.29
CA THR A 494 37.65 29.15 -9.61
C THR A 494 37.63 29.44 -11.11
N ALA A 495 37.94 30.67 -11.54
CA ALA A 495 37.91 31.07 -12.95
C ALA A 495 38.88 30.26 -13.86
N ALA A 496 39.83 29.52 -13.28
CA ALA A 496 40.75 28.63 -13.98
C ALA A 496 40.27 27.16 -14.05
N GLY A 497 39.07 26.86 -13.54
CA GLY A 497 38.42 25.55 -13.64
C GLY A 497 38.65 24.60 -12.46
N GLU A 498 39.26 25.05 -11.37
CA GLU A 498 39.63 24.20 -10.22
C GLU A 498 38.64 24.33 -9.04
N ALA A 499 38.30 23.24 -8.36
CA ALA A 499 37.22 23.18 -7.37
C ALA A 499 37.54 23.84 -6.00
N ASN A 500 36.56 24.53 -5.39
CA ASN A 500 36.63 25.09 -4.03
C ASN A 500 36.07 24.12 -2.97
N GLN A 501 36.42 24.33 -1.69
CA GLN A 501 36.25 23.36 -0.61
C GLN A 501 34.88 23.37 0.06
N VAL A 502 34.19 22.24 0.16
CA VAL A 502 32.84 22.17 0.72
C VAL A 502 32.86 22.42 2.23
N LYS A 503 32.20 23.46 2.74
CA LYS A 503 32.07 23.71 4.19
C LYS A 503 31.07 22.72 4.80
N LEU A 504 31.42 21.95 5.85
CA LEU A 504 30.43 21.13 6.58
C LEU A 504 29.53 21.99 7.44
N ALA A 505 28.27 21.60 7.43
CA ALA A 505 27.36 21.97 8.47
C ALA A 505 27.90 21.46 9.82
N THR A 506 27.82 22.28 10.86
CA THR A 506 28.31 21.97 12.22
C THR A 506 27.19 22.23 13.21
N GLY A 507 27.33 21.74 14.44
CA GLY A 507 26.23 21.80 15.40
C GLY A 507 24.96 21.16 14.82
N ARG A 508 23.82 21.87 14.87
CA ARG A 508 22.53 21.32 14.47
C ARG A 508 22.35 21.06 12.97
N ASP A 509 23.19 21.66 12.12
CA ASP A 509 23.06 21.50 10.67
C ASP A 509 23.70 20.19 10.16
N SER A 510 24.44 19.48 11.03
CA SER A 510 25.23 18.28 10.76
C SER A 510 24.50 16.97 11.09
N PHE A 511 23.19 16.86 10.86
CA PHE A 511 22.45 15.61 11.09
C PHE A 511 22.10 14.89 9.78
N THR A 512 22.40 13.58 9.65
CA THR A 512 22.00 12.74 8.51
C THR A 512 20.83 11.84 8.88
N SER A 513 19.81 11.89 8.04
CA SER A 513 18.60 11.09 8.11
C SER A 513 18.73 9.85 7.23
N LYS A 514 18.74 8.64 7.82
CA LYS A 514 18.49 7.41 7.05
C LYS A 514 17.02 7.37 6.67
N THR A 515 16.69 7.86 5.48
CA THR A 515 15.31 7.92 4.98
C THR A 515 15.02 6.69 4.11
N THR A 516 14.15 5.81 4.59
CA THR A 516 13.56 4.72 3.80
C THR A 516 12.23 5.18 3.23
N VAL A 517 12.02 4.95 1.93
CA VAL A 517 10.78 5.31 1.23
C VAL A 517 10.18 4.02 0.66
N GLY A 518 8.90 3.81 0.91
CA GLY A 518 8.12 2.71 0.33
C GLY A 518 6.91 3.24 -0.42
N LEU A 519 6.59 2.58 -1.54
CA LEU A 519 5.48 2.91 -2.44
C LEU A 519 4.65 1.66 -2.68
N GLY A 520 3.33 1.80 -2.67
CA GLY A 520 2.39 0.75 -3.07
C GLY A 520 1.35 1.31 -4.03
N LYS A 521 0.99 0.53 -5.06
CA LYS A 521 -0.07 0.88 -6.01
C LYS A 521 -0.87 -0.38 -6.35
N ASP A 522 -2.18 -0.26 -6.28
CA ASP A 522 -3.09 -1.32 -6.70
C ASP A 522 -4.17 -0.73 -7.60
N LYS A 523 -4.49 -1.41 -8.71
CA LYS A 523 -5.51 -0.94 -9.66
C LYS A 523 -6.14 -2.12 -10.40
N GLU A 524 -7.47 -2.14 -10.47
CA GLU A 524 -8.25 -3.03 -11.34
C GLU A 524 -9.31 -2.22 -12.07
N GLN A 525 -9.60 -2.59 -13.33
CA GLN A 525 -10.67 -2.02 -14.14
C GLN A 525 -11.33 -3.14 -14.94
N GLN A 526 -12.65 -3.22 -14.87
CA GLN A 526 -13.48 -4.15 -15.63
C GLN A 526 -14.67 -3.39 -16.23
N SER A 527 -15.12 -3.82 -17.42
CA SER A 527 -16.34 -3.32 -18.04
C SER A 527 -17.09 -4.44 -18.76
N SER A 528 -18.41 -4.29 -18.88
CA SER A 528 -19.27 -5.18 -19.66
C SER A 528 -20.48 -4.42 -20.18
N THR A 529 -21.16 -4.97 -21.18
CA THR A 529 -22.36 -4.35 -21.77
C THR A 529 -23.59 -5.20 -21.52
N ILE A 530 -24.66 -4.58 -21.05
CA ILE A 530 -26.00 -5.18 -20.94
C ILE A 530 -26.76 -4.81 -22.21
N ILE A 531 -27.00 -5.82 -23.05
CA ILE A 531 -27.64 -5.65 -24.35
C ILE A 531 -29.13 -5.43 -24.16
N ALA A 532 -29.67 -4.38 -24.80
CA ALA A 532 -31.09 -4.14 -24.92
C ALA A 532 -31.61 -4.69 -26.25
N GLY A 533 -32.75 -5.39 -26.25
CA GLY A 533 -33.29 -5.90 -27.51
C GLY A 533 -34.47 -6.84 -27.39
N VAL A 534 -34.93 -7.33 -28.55
CA VAL A 534 -36.01 -8.29 -28.68
C VAL A 534 -35.48 -9.59 -29.31
N GLY A 535 -35.71 -10.71 -28.64
CA GLY A 535 -35.24 -12.05 -29.00
C GLY A 535 -36.04 -12.73 -30.09
N THR A 536 -36.49 -12.00 -31.11
CA THR A 536 -37.17 -12.58 -32.28
C THR A 536 -36.91 -11.80 -33.55
N ALA A 537 -36.87 -12.50 -34.69
CA ALA A 537 -36.94 -11.86 -36.00
C ALA A 537 -38.38 -11.46 -36.38
N ASN A 538 -39.39 -12.03 -35.74
CA ASN A 538 -40.80 -11.81 -36.03
C ASN A 538 -41.32 -10.49 -35.39
N MET A 539 -40.81 -9.38 -35.90
CA MET A 539 -41.12 -8.02 -35.44
C MET A 539 -41.92 -7.23 -36.48
N ILE A 540 -43.00 -6.56 -36.03
CA ILE A 540 -43.83 -5.67 -36.83
C ILE A 540 -43.73 -4.25 -36.28
N ILE A 541 -43.18 -3.32 -37.07
CA ILE A 541 -43.18 -1.88 -36.79
C ILE A 541 -44.30 -1.25 -37.61
N ARG A 542 -45.33 -0.72 -36.94
CA ARG A 542 -46.57 -0.23 -37.57
C ARG A 542 -46.46 1.19 -38.13
N ASP A 543 -45.51 1.99 -37.63
CA ASP A 543 -45.30 3.37 -38.08
C ASP A 543 -43.86 3.58 -38.59
N PRO A 544 -43.58 3.24 -39.85
CA PRO A 544 -42.25 3.40 -40.46
C PRO A 544 -41.78 4.85 -40.54
N GLU A 545 -42.69 5.81 -40.75
CA GLU A 545 -42.35 7.23 -40.87
C GLU A 545 -41.95 7.81 -39.52
N ALA A 546 -42.73 7.54 -38.46
CA ALA A 546 -42.36 7.94 -37.11
C ALA A 546 -41.09 7.23 -36.64
N GLN A 547 -40.87 5.97 -37.01
CA GLN A 547 -39.64 5.24 -36.69
C GLN A 547 -38.41 5.93 -37.30
N LEU A 548 -38.45 6.24 -38.61
CA LEU A 548 -37.37 6.90 -39.31
C LEU A 548 -37.09 8.29 -38.72
N ASN A 549 -38.13 9.05 -38.40
CA ASN A 549 -37.99 10.38 -37.79
C ASN A 549 -37.39 10.31 -36.37
N LYS A 550 -37.67 9.23 -35.61
CA LYS A 550 -37.22 9.09 -34.22
C LYS A 550 -35.80 8.54 -34.10
N THR A 551 -35.42 7.56 -34.92
CA THR A 551 -34.11 6.88 -34.81
C THR A 551 -33.15 7.17 -35.97
N GLY A 552 -33.63 7.76 -37.07
CA GLY A 552 -32.86 7.93 -38.31
C GLY A 552 -32.62 6.63 -39.08
N LEU A 553 -33.28 5.53 -38.69
CA LEU A 553 -33.09 4.20 -39.28
C LEU A 553 -34.36 3.73 -40.00
N SER A 554 -34.19 2.97 -41.08
CA SER A 554 -35.31 2.27 -41.72
C SER A 554 -35.88 1.18 -40.79
N VAL A 555 -37.06 0.64 -41.11
CA VAL A 555 -37.66 -0.48 -40.35
C VAL A 555 -36.72 -1.69 -40.32
N ASN A 556 -36.11 -2.06 -41.46
CA ASN A 556 -35.21 -3.21 -41.53
C ASN A 556 -33.92 -3.00 -40.73
N ASP A 557 -33.33 -1.81 -40.78
CA ASP A 557 -32.13 -1.50 -40.00
C ASP A 557 -32.44 -1.44 -38.50
N THR A 558 -33.63 -0.94 -38.13
CA THR A 558 -34.12 -0.93 -36.74
C THR A 558 -34.29 -2.36 -36.23
N ILE A 559 -34.94 -3.23 -36.99
CA ILE A 559 -35.10 -4.65 -36.66
C ILE A 559 -33.73 -5.31 -36.47
N THR A 560 -32.80 -5.12 -37.40
CA THR A 560 -31.46 -5.71 -37.32
C THR A 560 -30.70 -5.22 -36.08
N LYS A 561 -30.86 -3.95 -35.71
CA LYS A 561 -30.19 -3.34 -34.54
C LYS A 561 -30.80 -3.78 -33.21
N VAL A 562 -32.11 -3.95 -33.16
CA VAL A 562 -32.85 -4.25 -31.91
C VAL A 562 -32.98 -5.75 -31.68
N GLN A 563 -32.86 -6.57 -32.73
CA GLN A 563 -32.85 -8.01 -32.59
C GLN A 563 -31.65 -8.46 -31.75
N THR A 564 -31.91 -9.28 -30.74
CA THR A 564 -30.86 -9.92 -29.93
C THR A 564 -30.96 -11.43 -30.05
N THR A 565 -29.85 -12.13 -29.86
CA THR A 565 -29.82 -13.60 -29.75
C THR A 565 -29.99 -14.07 -28.32
N LEU A 566 -30.06 -13.14 -27.37
CA LEU A 566 -30.14 -13.44 -25.94
C LEU A 566 -31.46 -14.17 -25.63
N THR A 567 -31.35 -15.36 -25.07
CA THR A 567 -32.49 -16.22 -24.69
C THR A 567 -32.84 -16.07 -23.20
N THR A 568 -34.02 -16.52 -22.79
CA THR A 568 -34.43 -16.52 -21.37
C THR A 568 -33.38 -17.16 -20.46
N ASP A 569 -32.83 -18.31 -20.86
CA ASP A 569 -31.81 -19.04 -20.09
C ASP A 569 -30.50 -18.26 -19.93
N GLU A 570 -30.12 -17.44 -20.93
CA GLU A 570 -28.89 -16.66 -20.91
C GLU A 570 -29.03 -15.37 -20.09
N VAL A 571 -30.22 -14.76 -20.09
CA VAL A 571 -30.56 -13.65 -19.19
C VAL A 571 -30.45 -14.11 -17.74
N GLU A 572 -30.97 -15.30 -17.43
CA GLU A 572 -30.94 -15.88 -16.07
C GLU A 572 -29.53 -16.24 -15.61
N LYS A 573 -28.67 -16.70 -16.52
CA LYS A 573 -27.25 -17.03 -16.22
C LYS A 573 -26.34 -15.81 -16.09
N ASN A 574 -26.89 -14.59 -16.12
CA ASN A 574 -26.18 -13.33 -15.84
C ASN A 574 -24.93 -13.10 -16.71
N SER A 575 -25.02 -13.36 -18.02
CA SER A 575 -23.84 -13.39 -18.94
C SER A 575 -22.99 -12.10 -19.00
N SER A 576 -23.48 -10.99 -18.46
CA SER A 576 -22.83 -9.67 -18.53
C SER A 576 -22.76 -8.91 -17.19
N LYS A 577 -23.08 -9.55 -16.05
CA LYS A 577 -22.93 -8.96 -14.71
C LYS A 577 -21.45 -8.87 -14.31
N LEU A 578 -21.04 -7.75 -13.72
CA LEU A 578 -19.72 -7.64 -13.07
C LEU A 578 -19.85 -7.99 -11.58
N THR A 579 -18.92 -8.79 -11.06
CA THR A 579 -18.82 -9.03 -9.62
C THR A 579 -17.97 -7.93 -8.99
N ASN A 580 -18.47 -7.30 -7.92
CA ASN A 580 -17.67 -6.35 -7.17
C ASN A 580 -16.56 -7.11 -6.40
N HIS A 581 -15.30 -6.94 -6.82
CA HIS A 581 -14.14 -7.56 -6.19
C HIS A 581 -13.43 -6.64 -5.17
N PHE A 582 -13.97 -5.45 -4.92
CA PHE A 582 -13.36 -4.49 -4.00
C PHE A 582 -13.46 -4.97 -2.55
N ASP A 583 -12.31 -5.14 -1.91
CA ASP A 583 -12.17 -5.44 -0.48
C ASP A 583 -11.12 -4.49 0.10
N GLN A 584 -11.57 -3.60 1.00
CA GLN A 584 -10.72 -2.60 1.64
C GLN A 584 -9.53 -3.24 2.37
N GLU A 585 -9.74 -4.31 3.14
CA GLU A 585 -8.68 -4.93 3.94
C GLU A 585 -7.66 -5.62 3.03
N LYS A 586 -8.12 -6.27 1.97
CA LYS A 586 -7.25 -6.90 0.97
C LYS A 586 -6.41 -5.86 0.23
N VAL A 587 -7.02 -4.76 -0.24
CA VAL A 587 -6.29 -3.67 -0.93
C VAL A 587 -5.29 -3.00 0.04
N LEU A 588 -5.67 -2.74 1.29
CA LEU A 588 -4.74 -2.19 2.30
C LEU A 588 -3.60 -3.15 2.60
N LYS A 589 -3.86 -4.45 2.73
CA LYS A 589 -2.85 -5.48 2.95
C LYS A 589 -1.88 -5.55 1.78
N GLU A 590 -2.38 -5.58 0.55
CA GLU A 590 -1.58 -5.60 -0.67
C GLU A 590 -0.70 -4.35 -0.79
N LEU A 591 -1.27 -3.16 -0.59
CA LEU A 591 -0.52 -1.90 -0.55
C LEU A 591 0.60 -1.92 0.51
N ASN A 592 0.32 -2.45 1.70
CA ASN A 592 1.32 -2.57 2.77
C ASN A 592 2.40 -3.62 2.45
N VAL A 593 2.04 -4.75 1.82
CA VAL A 593 2.98 -5.77 1.35
C VAL A 593 3.88 -5.19 0.27
N GLN A 594 3.35 -4.48 -0.72
CA GLN A 594 4.15 -3.85 -1.77
C GLN A 594 5.11 -2.79 -1.20
N VAL A 595 4.63 -1.95 -0.27
CA VAL A 595 5.49 -1.01 0.47
C VAL A 595 6.65 -1.75 1.17
N LYS A 596 6.39 -2.92 1.76
CA LYS A 596 7.39 -3.77 2.41
C LYS A 596 8.31 -4.50 1.41
N VAL A 597 7.78 -5.02 0.31
CA VAL A 597 8.52 -5.71 -0.75
C VAL A 597 9.45 -4.75 -1.48
N THR A 598 9.05 -3.50 -1.73
CA THR A 598 9.96 -2.48 -2.29
C THR A 598 11.13 -2.18 -1.33
N GLN A 599 10.86 -2.19 -0.02
CA GLN A 599 11.91 -2.05 0.99
C GLN A 599 12.83 -3.28 1.04
N ASP A 600 12.28 -4.50 0.95
CA ASP A 600 13.02 -5.76 1.03
C ASP A 600 13.76 -6.13 -0.27
N PHE A 601 13.20 -5.87 -1.45
CA PHE A 601 13.84 -6.09 -2.75
C PHE A 601 15.10 -5.24 -2.89
N ARG A 602 15.01 -3.96 -2.50
CA ARG A 602 16.18 -3.07 -2.48
C ARG A 602 17.29 -3.63 -1.58
N LYS A 603 16.92 -4.17 -0.41
CA LYS A 603 17.85 -4.79 0.53
C LYS A 603 18.48 -6.07 -0.05
N ASN A 604 17.69 -6.95 -0.65
CA ASN A 604 18.15 -8.25 -1.16
C ASN A 604 18.96 -8.13 -2.46
N ALA A 605 18.54 -7.26 -3.39
CA ALA A 605 19.23 -7.07 -4.66
C ALA A 605 20.61 -6.43 -4.46
N PHE A 606 20.77 -5.51 -3.50
CA PHE A 606 22.08 -5.00 -3.10
C PHE A 606 22.93 -6.10 -2.44
N SER A 607 22.35 -6.97 -1.61
CA SER A 607 23.08 -8.11 -1.04
C SER A 607 23.61 -9.06 -2.12
N THR A 608 22.83 -9.44 -3.14
CA THR A 608 23.30 -10.37 -4.18
C THR A 608 24.42 -9.80 -5.05
N ILE A 609 24.34 -8.51 -5.38
CA ILE A 609 25.42 -7.81 -6.10
C ILE A 609 26.71 -7.86 -5.29
N ASP A 610 26.59 -7.69 -3.98
CA ASP A 610 27.71 -7.58 -3.07
C ASP A 610 28.36 -8.94 -2.80
N ASN A 611 27.56 -9.99 -2.59
CA ASN A 611 28.08 -11.35 -2.40
C ASN A 611 28.91 -11.85 -3.60
N TYR A 612 28.52 -11.51 -4.84
CA TYR A 612 29.26 -11.90 -6.05
C TYR A 612 30.54 -11.08 -6.24
N VAL A 613 30.49 -9.78 -5.93
CA VAL A 613 31.62 -8.87 -6.13
C VAL A 613 32.65 -9.00 -5.01
N LEU A 614 32.22 -9.10 -3.75
CA LEU A 614 33.10 -9.24 -2.59
C LEU A 614 33.99 -10.46 -2.66
N GLN A 615 33.46 -11.61 -3.08
CA GLN A 615 34.26 -12.84 -3.20
C GLN A 615 35.40 -12.67 -4.21
N LYS A 616 35.12 -12.04 -5.35
CA LYS A 616 36.13 -11.78 -6.38
C LYS A 616 37.12 -10.70 -5.96
N GLN A 617 36.66 -9.67 -5.24
CA GLN A 617 37.55 -8.67 -4.66
C GLN A 617 38.47 -9.27 -3.60
N ALA A 618 37.94 -10.11 -2.71
CA ALA A 618 38.74 -10.80 -1.69
C ALA A 618 39.83 -11.69 -2.31
N GLU A 619 39.51 -12.40 -3.40
CA GLU A 619 40.49 -13.20 -4.15
C GLU A 619 41.57 -12.33 -4.81
N LEU A 620 41.17 -11.23 -5.46
CA LEU A 620 42.10 -10.26 -6.04
C LEU A 620 43.01 -9.62 -4.97
N ARG A 621 42.49 -9.31 -3.77
CA ARG A 621 43.29 -8.80 -2.64
C ARG A 621 44.34 -9.81 -2.17
N LYS A 622 43.99 -11.11 -2.11
CA LYS A 622 44.97 -12.17 -1.79
C LYS A 622 46.09 -12.23 -2.82
N GLN A 623 45.76 -12.14 -4.11
CA GLN A 623 46.75 -12.13 -5.19
C GLN A 623 47.63 -10.87 -5.14
N ILE A 624 47.06 -9.70 -4.79
CA ILE A 624 47.80 -8.45 -4.60
C ILE A 624 48.84 -8.59 -3.48
N LYS A 625 48.47 -9.22 -2.35
CA LYS A 625 49.40 -9.47 -1.23
C LYS A 625 50.51 -10.46 -1.57
N ALA A 626 50.23 -11.45 -2.44
CA ALA A 626 51.19 -12.48 -2.84
C ALA A 626 52.16 -12.05 -3.96
N ALA A 627 51.86 -10.96 -4.67
CA ALA A 627 52.66 -10.45 -5.78
C ALA A 627 54.05 -9.97 -5.32
N LYS A 628 55.10 -10.36 -6.06
CA LYS A 628 56.51 -10.11 -5.69
C LYS A 628 57.07 -8.84 -6.32
N THR A 629 56.44 -8.37 -7.40
CA THR A 629 56.84 -7.16 -8.12
C THR A 629 55.72 -6.11 -8.12
N GLU A 630 56.09 -4.85 -8.30
CA GLU A 630 55.13 -3.74 -8.27
C GLU A 630 54.33 -3.62 -9.58
N GLU A 631 54.88 -4.16 -10.67
CA GLU A 631 54.23 -4.28 -11.97
C GLU A 631 53.06 -5.28 -11.91
N GLU A 632 53.25 -6.43 -11.26
CA GLU A 632 52.20 -7.44 -11.01
C GLU A 632 51.06 -6.86 -10.16
N LYS A 633 51.38 -6.11 -9.09
CA LYS A 633 50.36 -5.44 -8.25
C LYS A 633 49.53 -4.42 -9.02
N THR A 634 50.15 -3.69 -9.95
CA THR A 634 49.46 -2.68 -10.76
C THR A 634 48.38 -3.29 -11.64
N VAL A 635 48.65 -4.44 -12.26
CA VAL A 635 47.68 -5.16 -13.10
C VAL A 635 46.51 -5.69 -12.25
N LEU A 636 46.78 -6.18 -11.04
CA LEU A 636 45.74 -6.69 -10.14
C LEU A 636 44.86 -5.57 -9.57
N TYR A 637 45.42 -4.39 -9.26
CA TYR A 637 44.61 -3.22 -8.91
C TYR A 637 43.69 -2.79 -10.06
N GLN A 638 44.15 -2.77 -11.31
CA GLN A 638 43.26 -2.45 -12.43
C GLN A 638 42.07 -3.43 -12.55
N GLN A 639 42.27 -4.71 -12.23
CA GLN A 639 41.20 -5.71 -12.22
C GLN A 639 40.19 -5.49 -11.08
N ILE A 640 40.66 -5.11 -9.88
CA ILE A 640 39.78 -4.89 -8.72
C ILE A 640 38.93 -3.61 -8.90
N TYR A 641 39.50 -2.56 -9.51
CA TYR A 641 38.76 -1.33 -9.86
C TYR A 641 37.75 -1.57 -11.00
N LYS A 642 38.11 -2.35 -12.03
CA LYS A 642 37.16 -2.74 -13.09
C LYS A 642 35.93 -3.47 -12.52
N LEU A 643 36.15 -4.37 -11.56
CA LEU A 643 35.08 -5.08 -10.87
C LEU A 643 34.22 -4.15 -10.00
N GLN A 644 34.84 -3.16 -9.35
CA GLN A 644 34.12 -2.14 -8.57
C GLN A 644 33.22 -1.25 -9.45
N TYR A 645 33.67 -0.83 -10.64
CA TYR A 645 32.80 -0.08 -11.58
C TYR A 645 31.59 -0.91 -12.04
N GLN A 646 31.78 -2.22 -12.30
CA GLN A 646 30.69 -3.12 -12.67
C GLN A 646 29.65 -3.23 -11.54
N LYS A 647 30.12 -3.32 -10.29
CA LYS A 647 29.27 -3.30 -9.10
C LYS A 647 28.38 -2.04 -9.03
N ARG A 648 28.99 -0.85 -9.12
CA ARG A 648 28.28 0.44 -9.01
C ARG A 648 27.24 0.64 -10.12
N LEU A 649 27.53 0.18 -11.34
CA LEU A 649 26.58 0.21 -12.44
C LEU A 649 25.38 -0.71 -12.20
N LEU A 650 25.60 -1.92 -11.66
CA LEU A 650 24.53 -2.87 -11.33
C LEU A 650 23.63 -2.35 -10.19
N GLU A 651 24.21 -1.73 -9.15
CA GLU A 651 23.47 -1.09 -8.05
C GLU A 651 22.54 0.04 -8.58
N THR A 652 23.05 0.82 -9.53
CA THR A 652 22.29 1.88 -10.22
C THR A 652 21.10 1.32 -10.99
N VAL A 653 21.33 0.26 -11.78
CA VAL A 653 20.28 -0.40 -12.58
C VAL A 653 19.21 -1.01 -11.68
N VAL A 654 19.60 -1.67 -10.58
CA VAL A 654 18.66 -2.20 -9.59
C VAL A 654 17.80 -1.10 -8.96
N GLY A 655 18.38 0.07 -8.66
CA GLY A 655 17.63 1.22 -8.14
C GLY A 655 16.63 1.83 -9.14
N ILE A 656 16.91 1.76 -10.44
CA ILE A 656 15.99 2.15 -11.51
C ILE A 656 14.85 1.14 -11.62
N VAL A 657 15.16 -0.16 -11.61
CA VAL A 657 14.18 -1.27 -11.73
C VAL A 657 13.26 -1.35 -10.50
N ALA A 658 13.75 -0.98 -9.31
CA ALA A 658 12.95 -0.88 -8.08
C ALA A 658 11.97 0.31 -8.05
N GLY A 659 11.85 1.08 -9.15
CA GLY A 659 10.87 2.16 -9.31
C GLY A 659 11.33 3.53 -8.79
N SER A 660 12.64 3.74 -8.61
CA SER A 660 13.23 5.00 -8.13
C SER A 660 14.29 5.60 -9.08
N PRO A 661 13.92 5.91 -10.35
CA PRO A 661 14.89 6.29 -11.38
C PRO A 661 15.73 7.52 -11.02
N ASP A 662 15.12 8.60 -10.51
CA ASP A 662 15.85 9.85 -10.23
C ASP A 662 16.86 9.72 -9.08
N LEU A 663 16.52 8.95 -8.05
CA LEU A 663 17.39 8.71 -6.89
C LEU A 663 18.53 7.75 -7.24
N ALA A 664 18.25 6.71 -8.03
CA ALA A 664 19.23 5.73 -8.45
C ALA A 664 20.28 6.32 -9.39
N ILE A 665 19.87 7.15 -10.36
CA ILE A 665 20.77 7.87 -11.26
C ILE A 665 21.72 8.79 -10.48
N THR A 666 21.20 9.46 -9.46
CA THR A 666 21.99 10.39 -8.63
C THR A 666 23.00 9.65 -7.74
N GLN A 667 22.62 8.53 -7.12
CA GLN A 667 23.55 7.75 -6.29
C GLN A 667 24.62 7.04 -7.15
N GLY A 668 24.23 6.45 -8.27
CA GLY A 668 25.11 5.72 -9.17
C GLY A 668 26.23 6.57 -9.77
N THR A 669 25.90 7.80 -10.15
CA THR A 669 26.88 8.77 -10.68
C THR A 669 27.93 9.17 -9.64
N LEU A 670 27.54 9.29 -8.37
CA LEU A 670 28.46 9.58 -7.26
C LEU A 670 29.38 8.38 -6.94
N GLN A 671 28.86 7.15 -6.90
CA GLN A 671 29.70 5.97 -6.63
C GLN A 671 30.75 5.72 -7.72
N LEU A 672 30.39 5.95 -8.99
CA LEU A 672 31.32 5.84 -10.12
C LEU A 672 32.44 6.87 -10.03
N ALA A 673 32.10 8.12 -9.66
CA ALA A 673 33.09 9.16 -9.43
C ALA A 673 33.97 8.85 -8.20
N ALA A 674 33.40 8.33 -7.11
CA ALA A 674 34.12 7.90 -5.91
C ALA A 674 35.20 6.85 -6.23
N THR A 675 34.80 5.82 -6.96
CA THR A 675 35.68 4.73 -7.41
C THR A 675 36.83 5.27 -8.25
N LYS A 676 36.56 6.21 -9.16
CA LYS A 676 37.60 6.81 -10.00
C LYS A 676 38.60 7.64 -9.20
N MET A 677 38.13 8.41 -8.24
CA MET A 677 39.02 9.23 -7.42
C MET A 677 39.92 8.37 -6.53
N ARG A 678 39.43 7.24 -6.00
CA ARG A 678 40.26 6.30 -5.24
C ARG A 678 41.34 5.63 -6.09
N GLU A 679 41.03 5.31 -7.36
CA GLU A 679 41.98 4.73 -8.32
C GLU A 679 43.19 5.66 -8.55
N GLU A 680 42.92 6.94 -8.79
CA GLU A 680 43.95 7.98 -8.95
C GLU A 680 44.74 8.17 -7.64
N SER A 681 44.06 8.07 -6.49
CA SER A 681 44.71 8.23 -5.21
C SER A 681 45.73 7.15 -4.88
N LEU A 682 45.37 5.90 -5.17
CA LEU A 682 46.27 4.75 -5.08
C LEU A 682 47.46 4.89 -6.03
N ALA A 683 47.21 5.23 -7.29
CA ALA A 683 48.26 5.37 -8.31
C ALA A 683 49.32 6.41 -7.92
N ASN A 684 48.89 7.51 -7.29
CA ASN A 684 49.79 8.57 -6.85
C ASN A 684 50.52 8.22 -5.54
N SER A 685 49.89 7.52 -4.59
CA SER A 685 50.55 7.02 -3.37
C SER A 685 51.73 6.08 -3.70
N ARG A 686 51.58 5.28 -4.76
CA ARG A 686 52.59 4.31 -5.23
C ARG A 686 53.76 4.91 -5.99
N LYS A 687 53.79 6.23 -6.21
CA LYS A 687 54.94 6.92 -6.82
C LYS A 687 56.19 6.87 -5.92
N PHE A 688 56.03 6.77 -4.60
CA PHE A 688 57.15 6.73 -3.67
C PHE A 688 57.63 5.29 -3.49
N LYS A 689 58.92 5.04 -3.74
CA LYS A 689 59.49 3.68 -3.64
C LYS A 689 59.76 3.23 -2.20
N GLY A 690 59.65 4.14 -1.23
CA GLY A 690 59.69 3.83 0.20
C GLY A 690 60.94 4.33 0.91
N ILE A 691 60.84 4.38 2.23
CA ILE A 691 61.97 4.63 3.13
C ILE A 691 62.39 3.31 3.78
N ILE A 692 63.68 3.00 3.72
CA ILE A 692 64.28 1.72 4.10
C ILE A 692 65.09 1.93 5.38
N ASP A 693 64.82 1.16 6.42
CA ASP A 693 65.68 1.14 7.61
C ASP A 693 67.00 0.41 7.28
N ALA A 694 68.13 1.10 7.41
CA ALA A 694 69.45 0.54 7.10
C ALA A 694 69.87 -0.64 8.00
N LYS A 695 69.25 -0.78 9.17
CA LYS A 695 69.54 -1.79 10.19
C LYS A 695 68.60 -2.99 10.08
N THR A 696 67.30 -2.77 9.85
CA THR A 696 66.29 -3.85 9.78
C THR A 696 65.95 -4.28 8.35
N GLY A 697 66.21 -3.42 7.36
CA GLY A 697 65.81 -3.64 5.96
C GLY A 697 64.31 -3.44 5.71
N GLU A 698 63.55 -3.00 6.72
CA GLU A 698 62.11 -2.76 6.61
C GLU A 698 61.83 -1.54 5.74
N VAL A 699 60.81 -1.66 4.90
CA VAL A 699 60.44 -0.62 3.92
C VAL A 699 59.06 -0.07 4.23
N LEU A 700 58.97 1.23 4.48
CA LEU A 700 57.70 1.95 4.66
C LEU A 700 57.33 2.71 3.38
N ARG A 701 56.10 2.52 2.91
CA ARG A 701 55.53 3.20 1.73
C ARG A 701 54.16 3.77 2.06
N ASN A 702 53.68 4.73 1.27
CA ASN A 702 52.33 5.27 1.49
C ASN A 702 51.23 4.21 1.30
N ASP A 703 51.51 3.04 0.73
CA ASP A 703 50.57 1.93 0.55
C ASP A 703 51.01 0.64 1.26
N SER A 704 51.94 0.71 2.22
CA SER A 704 52.54 -0.50 2.83
C SER A 704 51.66 -1.22 3.86
N TYR A 705 50.53 -0.64 4.27
CA TYR A 705 49.61 -1.26 5.22
C TYR A 705 48.32 -1.72 4.56
N ASP A 706 47.77 -2.82 5.06
CA ASP A 706 46.57 -3.45 4.52
C ASP A 706 45.28 -2.80 5.03
N SER A 707 44.23 -2.85 4.21
CA SER A 707 42.87 -2.50 4.59
C SER A 707 41.86 -3.58 4.22
N GLY A 708 40.72 -3.58 4.91
CA GLY A 708 39.50 -4.29 4.55
C GLY A 708 38.65 -3.64 3.48
N TYR A 709 39.04 -2.47 2.96
CA TYR A 709 38.35 -1.79 1.86
C TYR A 709 38.51 -2.51 0.51
N PHE A 710 37.73 -2.13 -0.52
CA PHE A 710 37.54 -2.95 -1.73
C PHE A 710 38.82 -3.36 -2.45
N ASP A 711 39.84 -2.49 -2.47
CA ASP A 711 41.14 -2.71 -3.10
C ASP A 711 42.20 -3.33 -2.18
N GLY A 712 41.90 -3.46 -0.88
CA GLY A 712 42.76 -4.08 0.12
C GLY A 712 43.89 -3.19 0.66
N VAL A 713 43.93 -1.92 0.25
CA VAL A 713 45.05 -1.01 0.57
C VAL A 713 44.60 0.05 1.56
N LYS A 714 45.42 0.30 2.57
CA LYS A 714 45.24 1.47 3.42
C LYS A 714 45.73 2.72 2.70
N LEU A 715 44.81 3.62 2.38
CA LEU A 715 45.10 4.92 1.78
C LEU A 715 44.71 6.08 2.70
N GLY A 716 43.95 5.82 3.75
CA GLY A 716 43.56 6.82 4.73
C GLY A 716 44.69 7.09 5.71
N GLY A 717 44.91 8.37 6.01
CA GLY A 717 46.00 8.81 6.88
C GLY A 717 46.98 9.73 6.15
N VAL A 718 47.98 10.20 6.88
CA VAL A 718 48.98 11.13 6.36
C VAL A 718 50.07 10.34 5.63
N ARG A 719 50.55 10.89 4.51
CA ARG A 719 51.67 10.32 3.76
C ARG A 719 53.01 10.65 4.39
N ILE A 720 54.02 9.84 4.08
CA ILE A 720 55.39 10.01 4.56
C ILE A 720 55.86 11.44 4.29
N ASP A 721 56.33 12.10 5.35
CA ASP A 721 57.09 13.34 5.28
C ASP A 721 58.54 13.01 5.63
N LEU A 722 59.40 13.06 4.61
CA LEU A 722 60.81 12.71 4.77
C LEU A 722 61.55 13.72 5.64
N ASN A 723 61.14 14.98 5.69
CA ASN A 723 61.85 15.99 6.48
C ASN A 723 61.65 15.79 7.98
N ILE A 724 60.45 15.36 8.40
CA ILE A 724 60.17 15.04 9.81
C ILE A 724 61.03 13.86 10.30
N ILE A 725 61.22 12.85 9.45
CA ILE A 725 61.98 11.64 9.79
C ILE A 725 63.48 11.93 9.71
N CYS A 726 63.93 12.54 8.62
CA CYS A 726 65.33 12.71 8.28
C CYS A 726 66.02 13.86 9.05
N ASN A 727 65.26 14.83 9.58
CA ASN A 727 65.79 15.95 10.38
C ASN A 727 65.42 15.86 11.87
N SER A 728 65.01 14.67 12.33
CA SER A 728 64.59 14.40 13.72
C SER A 728 65.72 14.49 14.76
N GLY A 729 66.99 14.50 14.31
CA GLY A 729 68.16 14.33 15.17
C GLY A 729 68.36 12.90 15.66
N MET A 730 67.52 11.96 15.22
CA MET A 730 67.59 10.54 15.59
C MET A 730 68.31 9.67 14.55
N GLY A 731 68.70 10.24 13.40
CA GLY A 731 69.37 9.53 12.33
C GLY A 731 69.62 10.40 11.09
N THR A 732 70.25 9.81 10.07
CA THR A 732 70.55 10.45 8.78
C THR A 732 69.87 9.70 7.63
N CYS A 733 69.38 10.44 6.63
CA CYS A 733 68.77 9.85 5.43
C CYS A 733 69.67 9.99 4.20
N THR A 734 69.71 8.95 3.38
CA THR A 734 70.40 8.95 2.07
C THR A 734 69.39 8.69 0.97
N HIS A 735 69.28 9.60 0.00
CA HIS A 735 68.41 9.43 -1.16
C HIS A 735 69.10 8.56 -2.23
N ASN A 736 68.43 7.50 -2.67
CA ASN A 736 68.94 6.56 -3.67
C ASN A 736 68.48 6.95 -5.09
N SER A 737 69.23 6.52 -6.10
CA SER A 737 68.95 6.84 -7.51
C SER A 737 67.68 6.19 -8.07
N ASP A 738 67.15 5.16 -7.41
CA ASP A 738 65.90 4.48 -7.76
C ASP A 738 64.66 5.18 -7.17
N GLY A 739 64.85 6.28 -6.43
CA GLY A 739 63.79 7.04 -5.79
C GLY A 739 63.39 6.55 -4.39
N SER A 740 64.06 5.54 -3.84
CA SER A 740 63.95 5.14 -2.42
C SER A 740 64.83 6.01 -1.52
N VAL A 741 64.59 5.97 -0.21
CA VAL A 741 65.38 6.70 0.79
C VAL A 741 65.84 5.74 1.87
N THR A 742 67.10 5.77 2.28
CA THR A 742 67.62 4.92 3.34
C THR A 742 67.78 5.73 4.63
N PHE A 743 67.12 5.33 5.71
CA PHE A 743 67.26 5.92 7.05
C PHE A 743 68.29 5.13 7.87
N LYS A 744 69.29 5.83 8.41
CA LYS A 744 70.31 5.28 9.29
C LYS A 744 70.25 5.97 10.65
N GLY A 745 69.69 5.30 11.64
CA GLY A 745 69.56 5.83 13.00
C GLY A 745 70.88 6.01 13.73
N GLU A 746 70.97 7.06 14.55
CA GLU A 746 72.05 7.33 15.49
C GLU A 746 71.66 6.93 16.90
N TYR A 747 72.65 6.70 17.79
CA TYR A 747 72.43 6.29 19.20
C TYR A 747 71.52 5.07 19.44
N GLY A 748 71.32 4.24 18.42
CA GLY A 748 70.56 2.98 18.51
C GLY A 748 69.11 3.06 18.04
N TYR A 749 68.61 4.25 17.68
CA TYR A 749 67.25 4.45 17.17
C TYR A 749 67.02 3.75 15.81
N SER A 750 65.80 3.26 15.60
CA SER A 750 65.30 2.67 14.35
C SER A 750 64.41 3.66 13.58
N LEU A 751 64.06 3.31 12.34
CA LEU A 751 63.07 4.05 11.54
C LEU A 751 61.71 4.12 12.25
N PHE A 752 61.30 3.08 12.96
CA PHE A 752 60.06 3.08 13.74
C PHE A 752 60.12 4.02 14.96
N ASP A 753 61.28 4.15 15.61
CA ASP A 753 61.47 5.14 16.68
C ASP A 753 61.43 6.57 16.13
N ALA A 754 61.97 6.80 14.93
CA ALA A 754 61.97 8.10 14.28
C ALA A 754 60.56 8.56 13.85
N ILE A 755 59.60 7.65 13.74
CA ILE A 755 58.19 7.95 13.48
C ILE A 755 57.32 7.78 14.74
N ASP A 756 57.89 7.53 15.91
CA ASP A 756 57.15 7.49 17.17
C ASP A 756 57.21 8.86 17.87
N PRO A 757 56.07 9.53 18.07
CA PRO A 757 55.96 10.80 18.81
C PRO A 757 56.62 10.87 20.18
N SER A 758 56.80 9.70 20.82
CA SER A 758 57.40 9.57 22.15
C SER A 758 58.90 9.79 22.12
N TYR A 759 59.53 9.54 20.96
CA TYR A 759 60.96 9.70 20.74
C TYR A 759 61.27 10.87 19.79
N ASN A 760 60.49 11.05 18.73
CA ASN A 760 60.54 12.20 17.84
C ASN A 760 59.29 13.05 18.05
N GLU A 761 59.41 14.17 18.77
CA GLU A 761 58.25 15.04 19.01
C GLU A 761 57.61 15.55 17.69
N ASN A 762 58.40 15.73 16.64
CA ASN A 762 57.90 16.17 15.33
C ASN A 762 57.19 15.03 14.57
N ALA A 763 57.35 13.76 14.96
CA ALA A 763 56.63 12.64 14.36
C ALA A 763 55.14 12.67 14.66
N LYS A 764 54.67 13.50 15.60
CA LYS A 764 53.23 13.78 15.81
C LYS A 764 52.55 14.21 14.51
N ASP A 765 53.27 14.93 13.64
CA ASP A 765 52.76 15.47 12.38
C ASP A 765 52.65 14.42 11.26
N LEU A 766 53.18 13.21 11.48
CA LEU A 766 52.99 12.06 10.59
C LEU A 766 51.64 11.35 10.81
N TYR A 767 50.89 11.68 11.86
CA TYR A 767 49.64 10.98 12.20
C TYR A 767 48.45 11.90 12.09
N GLY A 768 47.67 11.71 11.03
CA GLY A 768 46.44 12.45 10.79
C GLY A 768 45.36 12.14 11.81
N GLU A 769 44.49 13.13 12.08
CA GLU A 769 43.39 13.02 13.04
C GLU A 769 42.44 11.85 12.72
N THR A 770 42.23 11.56 11.43
CA THR A 770 41.40 10.46 10.93
C THR A 770 42.18 9.58 9.96
N GLY A 771 42.51 8.36 10.38
CA GLY A 771 43.26 7.39 9.59
C GLY A 771 44.74 7.29 9.92
N GLY A 772 45.26 8.11 10.82
CA GLY A 772 46.62 7.98 11.36
C GLY A 772 47.70 8.22 10.31
N PHE A 773 48.72 7.36 10.30
CA PHE A 773 49.83 7.40 9.35
C PHE A 773 49.63 6.31 8.28
N GLN A 774 49.54 6.70 7.01
CA GLN A 774 49.15 5.83 5.89
C GLN A 774 50.00 4.53 5.77
N PRO A 775 51.33 4.55 6.01
CA PRO A 775 52.20 3.37 5.91
C PRO A 775 52.01 2.29 6.98
N ILE A 776 51.30 2.57 8.07
CA ILE A 776 51.19 1.69 9.25
C ILE A 776 49.73 1.58 9.73
N GLN A 777 49.49 0.91 10.86
CA GLN A 777 48.15 0.64 11.36
C GLN A 777 47.31 1.89 11.47
N GLY A 778 46.07 1.80 10.97
CA GLY A 778 45.12 2.88 11.07
C GLY A 778 44.73 3.17 12.51
N GLU A 779 44.72 4.45 12.85
CA GLU A 779 44.31 4.92 14.16
C GLU A 779 43.46 6.18 14.07
N TRP A 780 42.58 6.35 15.06
CA TRP A 780 41.93 7.62 15.35
C TRP A 780 42.84 8.39 16.28
N ASN A 781 43.37 9.52 15.83
CA ASN A 781 44.26 10.39 16.61
C ASN A 781 43.45 11.55 17.19
N LEU A 782 42.68 11.26 18.26
CA LEU A 782 41.73 12.19 18.89
C LEU A 782 42.41 13.01 19.98
N HIS A 783 43.16 14.04 19.58
CA HIS A 783 43.56 15.20 20.39
C HIS A 783 44.15 14.91 21.79
N LEU A 784 44.69 13.69 22.02
CA LEU A 784 45.53 13.18 23.14
C LEU A 784 45.39 11.65 23.34
N THR A 785 44.49 10.95 22.61
CA THR A 785 44.36 9.48 22.68
C THR A 785 44.36 8.87 21.27
N ARG A 786 45.29 7.93 21.04
CA ARG A 786 45.40 7.16 19.79
C ARG A 786 44.69 5.83 19.95
N ILE A 787 43.65 5.63 19.15
CA ILE A 787 42.84 4.41 19.18
C ILE A 787 43.10 3.66 17.88
N PRO A 788 43.94 2.60 17.89
CA PRO A 788 44.15 1.79 16.70
C PRO A 788 42.87 1.06 16.34
N TYR A 789 42.59 0.94 15.05
CA TYR A 789 41.50 0.12 14.53
C TYR A 789 42.05 -1.06 13.74
N ALA A 790 41.34 -2.18 13.82
CA ALA A 790 41.74 -3.42 13.15
C ALA A 790 41.40 -3.37 11.66
N ILE A 791 42.17 -4.09 10.85
CA ILE A 791 41.86 -4.35 9.43
C ILE A 791 40.48 -5.04 9.36
N ASN A 792 39.64 -4.61 8.41
CA ASN A 792 38.23 -5.00 8.26
C ASN A 792 37.29 -4.46 9.36
N SER A 793 37.72 -3.60 10.27
CA SER A 793 36.78 -2.95 11.20
C SER A 793 35.91 -1.91 10.47
N PHE A 794 34.76 -1.57 11.05
CA PHE A 794 33.93 -0.48 10.53
C PHE A 794 34.73 0.84 10.41
N SER A 795 35.64 1.12 11.35
CA SER A 795 36.53 2.27 11.29
C SER A 795 37.51 2.22 10.12
N ASP A 796 38.04 1.04 9.80
CA ASP A 796 38.89 0.83 8.62
C ASP A 796 38.11 1.09 7.33
N MET A 797 36.93 0.49 7.17
CA MET A 797 36.09 0.70 5.98
C MET A 797 35.61 2.14 5.83
N LEU A 798 35.24 2.80 6.94
CA LEU A 798 34.81 4.18 6.97
C LEU A 798 35.94 5.10 6.53
N VAL A 799 37.11 5.04 7.17
CA VAL A 799 38.26 5.88 6.81
C VAL A 799 38.65 5.68 5.35
N GLU A 800 38.59 4.45 4.86
CA GLU A 800 39.02 4.11 3.51
C GLU A 800 38.00 4.48 2.43
N SER A 801 36.71 4.47 2.72
CA SER A 801 35.70 5.01 1.79
C SER A 801 35.90 6.49 1.49
N TYR A 802 36.51 7.23 2.41
CA TYR A 802 36.92 8.61 2.21
C TYR A 802 38.30 8.68 1.59
N ALA A 803 39.22 7.79 1.96
CA ALA A 803 40.64 7.93 1.64
C ALA A 803 40.93 8.27 0.17
N GLY A 804 40.22 7.71 -0.81
CA GLY A 804 40.42 8.06 -2.21
C GLY A 804 40.00 9.47 -2.58
N THR A 805 38.72 9.77 -2.35
CA THR A 805 38.11 11.07 -2.67
C THR A 805 38.71 12.18 -1.81
N HIS A 806 38.96 11.90 -0.53
CA HIS A 806 39.60 12.79 0.44
C HIS A 806 41.06 13.10 0.08
N ASP A 807 41.85 12.09 -0.28
CA ASP A 807 43.26 12.29 -0.62
C ASP A 807 43.43 13.00 -1.97
N LEU A 808 42.63 12.65 -2.98
CA LEU A 808 42.66 13.33 -4.28
C LEU A 808 42.21 14.79 -4.16
N LEU A 809 41.04 15.01 -3.55
CA LEU A 809 40.41 16.33 -3.41
C LEU A 809 41.05 17.19 -2.33
N GLY A 810 41.76 16.59 -1.36
CA GLY A 810 42.35 17.31 -0.23
C GLY A 810 43.87 17.41 -0.24
N GLY A 811 44.55 16.56 -1.02
CA GLY A 811 46.00 16.49 -1.12
C GLY A 811 46.51 16.67 -2.56
N GLN A 812 46.09 15.78 -3.47
CA GLN A 812 46.74 15.64 -4.78
C GLN A 812 46.46 16.77 -5.76
N ILE A 813 45.20 17.16 -5.92
CA ILE A 813 44.80 18.24 -6.85
C ILE A 813 45.44 19.57 -6.44
N TRP A 814 45.85 19.67 -5.17
CA TRP A 814 46.44 20.86 -4.58
C TRP A 814 47.98 20.86 -4.58
N GLY A 815 48.62 19.80 -5.08
CA GLY A 815 50.09 19.72 -5.14
C GLY A 815 50.76 19.61 -3.78
N TRP A 816 50.06 19.14 -2.75
CA TRP A 816 50.63 18.95 -1.40
C TRP A 816 51.51 17.71 -1.28
N TYR A 817 51.56 16.93 -2.34
CA TYR A 817 52.49 15.85 -2.50
C TYR A 817 53.55 16.22 -3.52
N ASN A 818 54.80 15.87 -3.22
CA ASN A 818 55.91 16.08 -4.13
C ASN A 818 55.78 15.16 -5.36
N ASN A 819 56.71 15.31 -6.30
CA ASN A 819 56.78 14.48 -7.51
C ASN A 819 56.92 12.98 -7.24
N GLN A 820 57.34 12.59 -6.03
CA GLN A 820 57.38 11.19 -5.58
C GLN A 820 56.10 10.76 -4.86
N GLY A 821 55.10 11.61 -4.69
CA GLY A 821 53.84 11.27 -4.01
C GLY A 821 53.90 11.30 -2.49
N ASN A 822 55.00 11.77 -1.89
CA ASN A 822 55.13 12.00 -0.44
C ASN A 822 54.65 13.38 -0.04
N THR A 823 54.39 13.60 1.24
CA THR A 823 54.11 14.93 1.78
C THR A 823 55.22 15.88 1.38
N ALA A 824 54.87 16.94 0.63
CA ALA A 824 55.83 17.94 0.19
C ALA A 824 56.29 18.80 1.37
N GLU A 825 57.52 19.32 1.32
CA GLU A 825 58.00 20.28 2.30
C GLU A 825 57.19 21.58 2.20
N LYS A 826 56.65 22.00 3.33
CA LYS A 826 55.70 23.11 3.39
C LYS A 826 56.21 24.14 4.38
N ASN A 827 56.32 25.39 3.93
CA ASN A 827 56.53 26.50 4.85
C ASN A 827 55.28 26.71 5.74
N SER A 828 55.38 27.55 6.77
CA SER A 828 54.29 27.76 7.75
C SER A 828 52.93 28.16 7.12
N ILE A 829 52.95 28.76 5.93
CA ILE A 829 51.75 29.16 5.18
C ILE A 829 51.20 27.99 4.36
N GLN A 830 52.07 27.26 3.65
CA GLN A 830 51.71 26.06 2.90
C GLN A 830 51.25 24.91 3.80
N SER A 831 51.80 24.79 5.01
CA SER A 831 51.39 23.79 6.00
C SER A 831 49.96 24.02 6.46
N LYS A 832 49.62 25.27 6.81
CA LYS A 832 48.25 25.71 7.12
C LYS A 832 47.30 25.55 5.93
N ALA A 833 47.75 25.87 4.72
CA ALA A 833 46.95 25.69 3.50
C ALA A 833 46.65 24.21 3.23
N SER A 834 47.61 23.32 3.44
CA SER A 834 47.41 21.88 3.27
C SER A 834 46.49 21.27 4.34
N GLN A 835 46.57 21.73 5.59
CA GLN A 835 45.63 21.31 6.64
C GLN A 835 44.20 21.74 6.30
N VAL A 836 44.03 22.96 5.79
CA VAL A 836 42.75 23.46 5.31
C VAL A 836 42.25 22.58 4.16
N THR A 837 43.03 22.36 3.09
CA THR A 837 42.60 21.55 1.92
C THR A 837 42.26 20.11 2.29
N THR A 838 42.96 19.51 3.26
CA THR A 838 42.64 18.18 3.78
C THR A 838 41.33 18.17 4.56
N ILE A 839 41.16 19.03 5.57
CA ILE A 839 39.96 19.06 6.44
C ILE A 839 38.68 19.27 5.65
N THR A 840 38.68 20.18 4.68
CA THR A 840 37.47 20.44 3.89
C THR A 840 37.38 19.63 2.61
N ALA A 841 38.25 18.65 2.39
CA ALA A 841 38.01 17.58 1.42
C ALA A 841 37.14 16.47 2.02
N ILE A 842 37.15 16.27 3.34
CA ILE A 842 36.26 15.32 4.07
C ILE A 842 34.79 15.49 3.66
N PRO A 843 34.24 16.72 3.64
CA PRO A 843 32.85 17.03 3.30
C PRO A 843 32.53 16.80 1.82
N VAL A 844 33.47 17.16 0.94
CA VAL A 844 33.35 17.03 -0.52
C VAL A 844 33.38 15.55 -0.89
N ALA A 845 34.27 14.82 -0.25
CA ALA A 845 34.42 13.37 -0.35
C ALA A 845 33.19 12.64 0.20
N THR A 846 32.38 13.28 1.05
CA THR A 846 31.34 12.54 1.77
C THR A 846 30.19 12.02 0.91
N PRO A 847 29.56 12.81 0.01
CA PRO A 847 28.53 12.27 -0.88
C PRO A 847 29.02 11.06 -1.69
N PHE A 848 30.31 11.03 -2.02
CA PHE A 848 30.97 9.93 -2.73
C PHE A 848 31.26 8.74 -1.80
N ALA A 849 31.81 8.99 -0.61
CA ALA A 849 32.12 7.98 0.40
C ALA A 849 30.85 7.33 0.99
N MET A 850 29.78 8.11 1.21
CA MET A 850 28.48 7.62 1.68
C MET A 850 27.72 6.85 0.60
N ALA A 851 27.87 7.25 -0.66
CA ALA A 851 27.39 6.42 -1.75
C ALA A 851 28.13 5.07 -1.78
N ASP A 852 29.41 5.03 -1.38
CA ASP A 852 30.20 3.81 -1.26
C ASP A 852 29.92 2.96 0.00
N LEU A 853 29.63 3.57 1.16
CA LEU A 853 29.39 2.91 2.47
C LEU A 853 28.00 2.28 2.62
N ILE A 854 27.06 2.67 1.76
CA ILE A 854 25.68 2.15 1.77
C ILE A 854 25.56 0.85 0.95
N SER A 855 26.64 0.36 0.34
CA SER A 855 26.62 -0.98 -0.28
C SER A 855 26.57 -2.10 0.75
N ALA A 856 25.88 -3.17 0.40
CA ALA A 856 25.70 -4.38 1.20
C ALA A 856 27.01 -5.07 1.68
N ASP A 857 28.19 -4.70 1.17
CA ASP A 857 29.50 -5.21 1.63
C ASP A 857 29.74 -4.99 3.13
N ILE A 858 29.25 -3.87 3.67
CA ILE A 858 29.36 -3.56 5.10
C ILE A 858 28.25 -4.25 5.90
N ILE A 859 27.08 -4.47 5.26
CA ILE A 859 25.93 -5.14 5.88
C ILE A 859 26.21 -6.64 6.05
N GLU A 860 26.89 -7.26 5.09
CA GLU A 860 27.31 -8.66 5.15
C GLU A 860 28.45 -8.87 6.16
N LEU A 861 29.41 -7.94 6.24
CA LEU A 861 30.52 -8.01 7.22
C LEU A 861 30.03 -7.92 8.68
N LEU A 862 28.98 -7.15 8.94
CA LEU A 862 28.32 -7.07 10.24
C LEU A 862 27.47 -8.32 10.56
N SER A 863 27.06 -9.09 9.54
CA SER A 863 26.28 -10.33 9.71
C SER A 863 27.16 -11.54 10.06
N GLN A 864 28.38 -11.60 9.55
CA GLN A 864 29.31 -12.72 9.81
C GLN A 864 29.98 -12.66 11.18
N LEU A 865 30.06 -11.48 11.82
CA LEU A 865 30.57 -11.32 13.18
C LEU A 865 29.54 -11.69 14.27
N GLY A 866 28.31 -12.06 13.89
CA GLY A 866 27.26 -12.56 14.77
C GLY A 866 27.15 -14.09 14.88
N GLU A 867 27.98 -14.83 14.13
CA GLU A 867 28.15 -16.28 14.27
C GLU A 867 29.50 -16.59 14.94
N HIS A 868 29.67 -16.20 16.21
CA HIS A 868 30.57 -16.86 17.17
C HIS A 868 30.17 -16.56 18.61
#